data_AF-A0AA90NFS8-F1
#
_entry.id   AF-A0AA90NFS8-F1
#
_cell.length_a   1.000
_cell.length_b   1.000
_cell.length_c   1.000
_cell.angle_alpha   90.00
_cell.angle_beta   90.00
_cell.angle_gamma   90.00
#
_symmetry.space_group_name_H-M   'P 1'
#
loop_
_entity.id
_entity.type
_entity.pdbx_description
1 polymer ?
#
loop_
_entity_poly.entity_id
_entity_poly.type
_entity_poly.pdbx_seq_one_letter_code
_entity_poly.pdbx_strand_id
1 'polypeptide(L)'
;MTRSARLLCVLTLLVALTGLAAPTRAGMPDAQFVRIAIDEITPRVTADSPNDVTVRGTITNFGDRDVSDLEVRVQRAPAIAASAQLRSDLVADNNVYDTMGRFQPAAKVLRPGEKASFTLSIPVRAGSTGTGGPTLGIDRPGVYPILVNVNGKPAYGGVARLDDSRTMLPVLALPDDDTTASGTVDKPVTSSPSQLTVLWPLADNPKLAGGVPGGGDAPVRLVDDALAGSLGAGGRLDGLLAAYEQATRGPDPRHTAMRTGSCLAIDPDLLVTVQAMTGPYRVTRNPSDPRGPTVAGTGSDEAAAWLARLRQVADGSCVVALPFGQVDLEALGRSNEPSLQRAALDSSADVIDSILGVTSVRGVTLPASGVLLGDGAQQSVASDNSAAVVAATAVGAPARGRGTANGIVPVGRGIGAALFDPYVTTALAALGGTPDGAEQGVRPGAAGTTPQSVTFDLDQESQVSRRQAAVGAIAASALDPTQRYAPPGGWAAVTSTDPISTVTGRTSLIVPPQVWAAGPDDARAVLDAASTLFASGLAGPRTFRDVVASAQSAGRDPAAAADPWTLRQPPGTVGSRVPDRIVSTAADHVRQVDRLGAALMPLPKTPLTPRVYTSPLREDAVRALRWAPARSAVDGDATIRLTAARSSLSAQLASVNILSPGGSYTLASDKSPLLLAARNDLPLPIRTVINVAAPDGFSIDASEVQELPARGTRQIELPTTANDSRQVAVQLSLRTTSDMSLGEPIQITVHSNAYGRPLFWITCAAGVLLVLLSGRRLWRRFRGQPDRADADRPPADEHDRRLANSYSAHRNPTPPDHPSGSPDPKDS
;
A
#
# COMPACT_ATOMS: atom_id res chain seq x y z
N MET A 1 7.90 -53.63 -53.20
CA MET A 1 8.48 -53.22 -51.89
C MET A 1 8.38 -51.71 -51.62
N THR A 2 7.42 -50.97 -52.21
CA THR A 2 7.35 -49.50 -52.10
C THR A 2 6.09 -48.96 -51.41
N ARG A 3 5.14 -49.82 -50.99
CA ARG A 3 3.94 -49.40 -50.24
C ARG A 3 4.09 -49.54 -48.72
N SER A 4 4.89 -50.49 -48.22
CA SER A 4 5.08 -50.69 -46.78
C SER A 4 6.04 -49.68 -46.14
N ALA A 5 6.99 -49.12 -46.90
CA ALA A 5 7.93 -48.12 -46.38
C ALA A 5 7.29 -46.73 -46.17
N ARG A 6 6.26 -46.37 -46.96
CA ARG A 6 5.54 -45.10 -46.79
C ARG A 6 4.61 -45.09 -45.58
N LEU A 7 4.04 -46.24 -45.22
CA LEU A 7 3.17 -46.34 -44.05
C LEU A 7 3.96 -46.21 -42.73
N LEU A 8 5.20 -46.73 -42.70
CA LEU A 8 6.06 -46.68 -41.52
C LEU A 8 6.65 -45.27 -41.27
N CYS A 9 6.97 -44.52 -42.33
CA CYS A 9 7.42 -43.12 -42.20
C CYS A 9 6.30 -42.16 -41.80
N VAL A 10 5.06 -42.39 -42.23
CA VAL A 10 3.92 -41.54 -41.81
C VAL A 10 3.53 -41.80 -40.35
N LEU A 11 3.64 -43.05 -39.88
CA LEU A 11 3.34 -43.40 -38.48
C LEU A 11 4.40 -42.87 -37.50
N THR A 12 5.68 -42.88 -37.89
CA THR A 12 6.77 -42.33 -37.06
C THR A 12 6.76 -40.80 -37.01
N LEU A 13 6.35 -40.13 -38.09
CA LEU A 13 6.18 -38.67 -38.08
C LEU A 13 4.97 -38.22 -37.23
N LEU A 14 3.89 -39.00 -37.15
CA LEU A 14 2.74 -38.66 -36.28
C LEU A 14 3.05 -38.81 -34.78
N VAL A 15 3.91 -39.75 -34.40
CA VAL A 15 4.33 -39.93 -32.98
C VAL A 15 5.34 -38.85 -32.56
N ALA A 16 6.14 -38.30 -33.48
CA ALA A 16 7.08 -37.21 -33.18
C ALA A 16 6.40 -35.83 -33.05
N LEU A 17 5.23 -35.62 -33.68
CA LEU A 17 4.47 -34.37 -33.60
C LEU A 17 3.39 -34.35 -32.50
N THR A 18 3.14 -35.48 -31.83
CA THR A 18 2.26 -35.54 -30.66
C THR A 18 3.13 -35.71 -29.42
N GLY A 19 3.63 -34.59 -28.88
CA GLY A 19 4.29 -34.51 -27.58
C GLY A 19 3.34 -34.81 -26.41
N LEU A 20 2.58 -35.90 -26.49
CA LEU A 20 1.85 -36.48 -25.38
C LEU A 20 2.91 -37.16 -24.52
N ALA A 21 3.37 -36.43 -23.50
CA ALA A 21 3.96 -37.05 -22.33
C ALA A 21 3.07 -38.25 -21.96
N ALA A 22 3.67 -39.44 -21.89
CA ALA A 22 3.01 -40.57 -21.25
C ALA A 22 2.50 -40.05 -19.89
N PRO A 23 1.24 -40.28 -19.50
CA PRO A 23 0.85 -40.00 -18.15
C PRO A 23 1.78 -40.83 -17.28
N THR A 24 2.74 -40.17 -16.62
CA THR A 24 3.27 -40.66 -15.36
C THR A 24 2.05 -41.11 -14.60
N ARG A 25 1.99 -42.40 -14.25
CA ARG A 25 1.00 -42.93 -13.32
C ARG A 25 0.89 -41.90 -12.21
N ALA A 26 -0.18 -41.12 -12.23
CA ALA A 26 -0.51 -40.25 -11.13
C ALA A 26 -0.65 -41.24 -9.97
N GLY A 27 0.24 -41.15 -8.98
CA GLY A 27 -0.02 -41.76 -7.70
C GLY A 27 -1.43 -41.32 -7.33
N MET A 28 -2.33 -42.28 -7.10
CA MET A 28 -3.61 -41.94 -6.49
C MET A 28 -3.28 -41.07 -5.27
N PRO A 29 -3.98 -39.95 -5.05
CA PRO A 29 -3.87 -39.28 -3.76
C PRO A 29 -4.09 -40.36 -2.69
N ASP A 30 -3.17 -40.47 -1.72
CA ASP A 30 -3.40 -41.32 -0.56
C ASP A 30 -4.80 -40.98 -0.06
N ALA A 31 -5.69 -41.97 -0.07
CA ALA A 31 -7.06 -41.75 0.35
C ALA A 31 -7.02 -41.41 1.84
N GLN A 32 -6.99 -40.12 2.17
CA GLN A 32 -7.02 -39.66 3.55
C GLN A 32 -8.46 -39.84 4.07
N PHE A 33 -8.61 -40.68 5.09
CA PHE A 33 -9.91 -40.98 5.69
C PHE A 33 -10.14 -40.23 6.99
N VAL A 34 -9.07 -39.92 7.73
CA VAL A 34 -9.15 -39.24 9.03
C VAL A 34 -8.20 -38.05 9.03
N ARG A 35 -8.52 -37.08 9.88
CA ARG A 35 -7.67 -35.93 10.18
C ARG A 35 -7.31 -35.91 11.66
N ILE A 36 -6.04 -35.78 11.99
CA ILE A 36 -5.58 -35.57 13.36
C ILE A 36 -5.24 -34.09 13.59
N ALA A 37 -5.72 -33.54 14.69
CA ALA A 37 -5.39 -32.20 15.15
C ALA A 37 -4.83 -32.26 16.57
N ILE A 38 -3.69 -31.60 16.82
CA ILE A 38 -3.21 -31.35 18.18
C ILE A 38 -4.01 -30.17 18.73
N ASP A 39 -4.64 -30.37 19.88
CA ASP A 39 -5.43 -29.36 20.59
C ASP A 39 -4.63 -28.75 21.76
N GLU A 40 -3.64 -29.47 22.30
CA GLU A 40 -2.79 -28.99 23.39
C GLU A 40 -1.46 -29.76 23.43
N ILE A 41 -0.38 -29.07 23.79
CA ILE A 41 0.88 -29.67 24.23
C ILE A 41 1.39 -28.94 25.48
N THR A 42 1.55 -29.67 26.58
CA THR A 42 1.95 -29.11 27.87
C THR A 42 2.90 -30.05 28.62
N PRO A 43 3.80 -29.52 29.47
CA PRO A 43 4.16 -28.11 29.63
C PRO A 43 5.15 -27.64 28.54
N ARG A 44 5.46 -26.33 28.52
CA ARG A 44 6.75 -25.87 27.99
C ARG A 44 7.83 -26.30 28.98
N VAL A 45 8.76 -27.13 28.55
CA VAL A 45 9.68 -27.80 29.47
C VAL A 45 10.73 -26.82 30.01
N THR A 46 10.67 -26.60 31.31
CA THR A 46 11.60 -25.77 32.11
C THR A 46 12.10 -26.59 33.30
N ALA A 47 13.06 -26.04 34.08
CA ALA A 47 13.63 -26.75 35.23
C ALA A 47 12.56 -27.15 36.27
N ASP A 48 11.55 -26.31 36.46
CA ASP A 48 10.46 -26.52 37.42
C ASP A 48 9.28 -27.33 36.83
N SER A 49 9.39 -27.79 35.58
CA SER A 49 8.32 -28.53 34.91
C SER A 49 8.32 -30.01 35.33
N PRO A 50 7.15 -30.69 35.28
CA PRO A 50 7.13 -32.14 35.37
C PRO A 50 7.94 -32.79 34.23
N ASN A 51 8.44 -34.00 34.48
CA ASN A 51 9.18 -34.78 33.49
C ASN A 51 8.30 -35.34 32.35
N ASP A 52 6.98 -35.14 32.38
CA ASP A 52 6.06 -35.64 31.35
C ASP A 52 5.58 -34.51 30.43
N VAL A 53 5.58 -34.79 29.12
CA VAL A 53 4.88 -33.99 28.11
C VAL A 53 3.57 -34.68 27.79
N THR A 54 2.47 -33.94 27.98
CA THR A 54 1.13 -34.34 27.61
C THR A 54 0.74 -33.71 26.28
N VAL A 55 0.29 -34.53 25.34
CA VAL A 55 -0.28 -34.10 24.06
C VAL A 55 -1.75 -34.52 24.02
N ARG A 56 -2.64 -33.55 23.84
CA ARG A 56 -4.07 -33.80 23.63
C ARG A 56 -4.44 -33.43 22.21
N GLY A 57 -5.39 -34.14 21.65
CA GLY A 57 -5.87 -33.85 20.31
C GLY A 57 -7.14 -34.59 19.96
N THR A 58 -7.58 -34.36 18.73
CA THR A 58 -8.82 -34.89 18.18
C THR A 58 -8.55 -35.53 16.82
N ILE A 59 -9.15 -36.70 16.59
CA ILE A 59 -9.18 -37.39 15.31
C ILE A 59 -10.59 -37.25 14.75
N THR A 60 -10.73 -36.79 13.51
CA THR A 60 -12.01 -36.65 12.81
C THR A 60 -12.01 -37.54 11.58
N ASN A 61 -13.00 -38.41 11.42
CA ASN A 61 -13.19 -39.13 10.17
C ASN A 61 -13.95 -38.22 9.18
N PHE A 62 -13.27 -37.74 8.14
CA PHE A 62 -13.88 -36.93 7.09
C PHE A 62 -14.13 -37.72 5.80
N GLY A 63 -13.76 -39.00 5.80
CA GLY A 63 -13.99 -39.92 4.70
C GLY A 63 -15.43 -40.41 4.60
N ASP A 64 -15.63 -41.32 3.65
CA ASP A 64 -16.93 -41.89 3.29
C ASP A 64 -17.22 -43.24 3.95
N ARG A 65 -16.32 -43.73 4.81
CA ARG A 65 -16.38 -45.08 5.40
C ARG A 65 -15.87 -45.13 6.84
N ASP A 66 -16.24 -46.19 7.55
CA ASP A 66 -15.76 -46.47 8.90
C ASP A 66 -14.24 -46.75 8.90
N VAL A 67 -13.58 -46.31 9.97
CA VAL A 67 -12.18 -46.62 10.27
C VAL A 67 -12.14 -47.33 11.61
N SER A 68 -11.54 -48.52 11.69
CA SER A 68 -11.39 -49.27 12.93
C SER A 68 -9.97 -49.23 13.49
N ASP A 69 -9.83 -49.60 14.77
CA ASP A 69 -8.56 -49.82 15.46
C ASP A 69 -7.60 -48.62 15.36
N LEU A 70 -8.12 -47.43 15.67
CA LEU A 70 -7.34 -46.21 15.63
C LEU A 70 -6.37 -46.17 16.81
N GLU A 71 -5.09 -46.03 16.51
CA GLU A 71 -4.02 -45.90 17.49
C GLU A 71 -3.16 -44.67 17.18
N VAL A 72 -2.71 -43.99 18.23
CA VAL A 72 -1.87 -42.79 18.13
C VAL A 72 -0.55 -42.97 18.86
N ARG A 73 0.50 -42.30 18.37
CA ARG A 73 1.80 -42.22 19.07
C ARG A 73 2.46 -40.87 18.86
N VAL A 74 3.29 -40.48 19.82
CA VAL A 74 4.22 -39.35 19.68
C VAL A 74 5.55 -39.87 19.12
N GLN A 75 6.16 -39.08 18.24
CA GLN A 75 7.51 -39.26 17.72
C GLN A 75 8.27 -37.93 17.83
N ARG A 76 9.60 -38.00 17.92
CA ARG A 76 10.49 -36.84 18.06
C ARG A 76 11.63 -36.93 17.05
N ALA A 77 11.94 -35.81 16.40
CA ALA A 77 13.15 -35.62 15.59
C ALA A 77 14.28 -34.97 16.43
N PRO A 78 15.56 -35.08 16.03
CA PRO A 78 16.67 -34.32 16.62
C PRO A 78 16.35 -32.84 16.87
N ALA A 79 16.99 -32.25 17.88
CA ALA A 79 16.90 -30.80 18.08
C ALA A 79 17.33 -30.08 16.81
N ILE A 80 16.64 -29.00 16.46
CA ILE A 80 17.01 -28.17 15.31
C ILE A 80 18.45 -27.66 15.48
N ALA A 81 19.21 -27.64 14.39
CA ALA A 81 20.61 -27.24 14.35
C ALA A 81 20.88 -26.01 13.45
N ALA A 82 19.85 -25.53 12.75
CA ALA A 82 19.89 -24.33 11.92
C ALA A 82 18.49 -23.70 11.82
N SER A 83 18.43 -22.37 11.66
CA SER A 83 17.16 -21.62 11.56
C SER A 83 16.20 -22.17 10.49
N ALA A 84 16.71 -22.64 9.35
CA ALA A 84 15.88 -23.20 8.28
C ALA A 84 15.02 -24.40 8.73
N GLN A 85 15.50 -25.18 9.70
CA GLN A 85 14.82 -26.36 10.24
C GLN A 85 13.58 -26.02 11.06
N LEU A 86 13.41 -24.76 11.48
CA LEU A 86 12.21 -24.29 12.17
C LEU A 86 10.91 -24.55 11.41
N ARG A 87 11.00 -24.66 10.08
CA ARG A 87 9.86 -24.98 9.23
C ARG A 87 10.11 -26.22 8.37
N SER A 88 11.31 -26.43 7.82
CA SER A 88 11.54 -27.57 6.92
C SER A 88 11.31 -28.93 7.58
N ASP A 89 11.64 -29.08 8.87
CA ASP A 89 11.53 -30.37 9.55
C ASP A 89 10.07 -30.72 9.89
N LEU A 90 9.19 -29.72 9.96
CA LEU A 90 7.75 -29.91 10.13
C LEU A 90 7.08 -30.46 8.87
N VAL A 91 7.72 -30.43 7.71
CA VAL A 91 7.18 -31.07 6.49
C VAL A 91 8.05 -32.19 5.96
N ALA A 92 9.20 -32.43 6.59
CA ALA A 92 10.13 -33.46 6.17
C ALA A 92 9.51 -34.86 6.23
N ASP A 93 10.15 -35.81 5.57
CA ASP A 93 9.74 -37.21 5.65
C ASP A 93 9.78 -37.72 7.10
N ASN A 94 8.93 -38.70 7.39
CA ASN A 94 8.79 -39.20 8.75
C ASN A 94 10.01 -39.93 9.29
N ASN A 95 10.95 -40.31 8.41
CA ASN A 95 12.23 -40.89 8.78
C ASN A 95 13.12 -39.93 9.62
N VAL A 96 12.85 -38.62 9.57
CA VAL A 96 13.52 -37.62 10.41
C VAL A 96 13.11 -37.75 11.88
N TYR A 97 11.94 -38.33 12.16
CA TYR A 97 11.42 -38.55 13.52
C TYR A 97 11.86 -39.92 14.04
N ASP A 98 13.14 -40.00 14.40
CA ASP A 98 13.84 -41.23 14.77
C ASP A 98 13.42 -41.84 16.13
N THR A 99 12.87 -41.03 17.03
CA THR A 99 12.52 -41.46 18.38
C THR A 99 11.03 -41.70 18.48
N MET A 100 10.65 -42.93 18.78
CA MET A 100 9.27 -43.39 18.69
C MET A 100 8.69 -43.75 20.06
N GLY A 101 7.56 -43.13 20.40
CA GLY A 101 6.71 -43.58 21.50
C GLY A 101 5.95 -44.87 21.17
N ARG A 102 5.26 -45.42 22.18
CA ARG A 102 4.34 -46.55 22.01
C ARG A 102 3.03 -46.06 21.38
N PHE A 103 2.44 -46.91 20.52
CA PHE A 103 1.06 -46.73 20.11
C PHE A 103 0.12 -46.91 21.29
N GLN A 104 -0.87 -46.03 21.39
CA GLN A 104 -1.94 -46.08 22.38
C GLN A 104 -3.29 -46.08 21.65
N PRO A 105 -4.25 -46.92 22.05
CA PRO A 105 -5.58 -46.92 21.45
C PRO A 105 -6.27 -45.57 21.62
N ALA A 106 -6.79 -45.01 20.52
CA ALA A 106 -7.59 -43.80 20.51
C ALA A 106 -9.09 -44.10 20.37
N ALA A 107 -9.46 -44.94 19.41
CA ALA A 107 -10.85 -45.32 19.17
C ALA A 107 -10.95 -46.69 18.51
N LYS A 108 -11.96 -47.49 18.88
CA LYS A 108 -12.19 -48.82 18.29
C LYS A 108 -12.77 -48.73 16.88
N VAL A 109 -13.74 -47.84 16.67
CA VAL A 109 -14.35 -47.55 15.37
C VAL A 109 -14.70 -46.06 15.37
N LEU A 110 -14.45 -45.40 14.25
CA LEU A 110 -14.82 -44.01 13.99
C LEU A 110 -15.60 -43.95 12.67
N ARG A 111 -16.89 -43.63 12.72
CA ARG A 111 -17.75 -43.55 11.52
C ARG A 111 -17.55 -42.22 10.77
N PRO A 112 -17.98 -42.11 9.51
CA PRO A 112 -17.96 -40.85 8.77
C PRO A 112 -18.59 -39.69 9.56
N GLY A 113 -17.84 -38.59 9.68
CA GLY A 113 -18.23 -37.39 10.42
C GLY A 113 -18.01 -37.45 11.94
N GLU A 114 -17.70 -38.62 12.51
CA GLU A 114 -17.44 -38.75 13.95
C GLU A 114 -16.05 -38.25 14.35
N LYS A 115 -15.93 -37.87 15.62
CA LYS A 115 -14.68 -37.40 16.25
C LYS A 115 -14.34 -38.25 17.48
N ALA A 116 -13.06 -38.48 17.70
CA ALA A 116 -12.53 -39.10 18.91
C ALA A 116 -11.37 -38.27 19.47
N SER A 117 -11.39 -38.01 20.78
CA SER A 117 -10.28 -37.33 21.46
C SER A 117 -9.25 -38.34 21.97
N PHE A 118 -7.99 -37.94 22.01
CA PHE A 118 -6.90 -38.72 22.60
C PHE A 118 -6.09 -37.89 23.59
N THR A 119 -5.36 -38.57 24.48
CA THR A 119 -4.38 -37.96 25.37
C THR A 119 -3.18 -38.89 25.45
N LEU A 120 -2.00 -38.37 25.13
CA LEU A 120 -0.73 -39.07 25.18
C LEU A 120 0.13 -38.39 26.26
N SER A 121 0.68 -39.17 27.19
CA SER A 121 1.72 -38.71 28.10
C SER A 121 3.01 -39.46 27.78
N ILE A 122 4.12 -38.73 27.64
CA ILE A 122 5.44 -39.29 27.37
C ILE A 122 6.51 -38.55 28.18
N PRO A 123 7.39 -39.27 28.91
CA PRO A 123 8.48 -38.63 29.63
C PRO A 123 9.46 -37.94 28.68
N VAL A 124 9.92 -36.75 29.04
CA VAL A 124 10.99 -35.99 28.35
C VAL A 124 12.27 -36.82 28.32
N ARG A 125 12.64 -37.39 29.48
CA ARG A 125 13.80 -38.25 29.67
C ARG A 125 13.48 -39.43 30.57
N ALA A 126 14.36 -40.43 30.58
CA ALA A 126 14.29 -41.51 31.55
C ALA A 126 14.47 -40.95 32.97
N GLY A 127 13.52 -41.26 33.86
CA GLY A 127 13.60 -40.91 35.29
C GLY A 127 14.34 -41.96 36.12
N SER A 128 14.66 -41.62 37.36
CA SER A 128 15.39 -42.50 38.31
C SER A 128 14.68 -43.81 38.66
N THR A 129 13.36 -43.88 38.53
CA THR A 129 12.53 -45.05 38.87
C THR A 129 12.34 -46.07 37.73
N GLY A 130 13.01 -45.87 36.59
CA GLY A 130 13.21 -46.94 35.60
C GLY A 130 11.92 -47.54 35.03
N THR A 131 10.90 -46.73 34.76
CA THR A 131 9.77 -47.22 33.94
C THR A 131 10.30 -47.57 32.56
N GLY A 132 10.47 -48.86 32.26
CA GLY A 132 11.01 -49.42 31.00
C GLY A 132 10.16 -49.15 29.74
N GLY A 133 9.48 -48.01 29.67
CA GLY A 133 8.76 -47.49 28.53
C GLY A 133 9.62 -46.52 27.69
N PRO A 134 9.21 -46.22 26.45
CA PRO A 134 9.87 -45.23 25.63
C PRO A 134 9.71 -43.82 26.23
N THR A 135 10.72 -43.00 26.02
CA THR A 135 10.74 -41.57 26.39
C THR A 135 11.01 -40.75 25.13
N LEU A 136 10.90 -39.42 25.22
CA LEU A 136 11.33 -38.53 24.14
C LEU A 136 12.86 -38.53 23.97
N GLY A 137 13.63 -39.06 24.93
CA GLY A 137 15.08 -39.14 24.83
C GLY A 137 15.75 -37.76 24.76
N ILE A 138 15.14 -36.76 25.42
CA ILE A 138 15.64 -35.38 25.44
C ILE A 138 16.61 -35.25 26.60
N ASP A 139 17.88 -35.13 26.28
CA ASP A 139 19.00 -35.10 27.22
C ASP A 139 19.62 -33.70 27.39
N ARG A 140 19.14 -32.70 26.64
CA ARG A 140 19.62 -31.32 26.70
C ARG A 140 18.54 -30.29 26.34
N PRO A 141 18.72 -29.00 26.68
CA PRO A 141 17.90 -27.90 26.19
C PRO A 141 17.97 -27.76 24.66
N GLY A 142 16.86 -27.38 24.04
CA GLY A 142 16.75 -27.24 22.59
C GLY A 142 15.31 -27.16 22.13
N VAL A 143 15.12 -27.01 20.82
CA VAL A 143 13.78 -27.04 20.21
C VAL A 143 13.69 -28.29 19.35
N TYR A 144 12.71 -29.13 19.67
CA TYR A 144 12.57 -30.47 19.09
C TYR A 144 11.29 -30.57 18.25
N PRO A 145 11.37 -30.97 16.97
CA PRO A 145 10.18 -31.28 16.19
C PRO A 145 9.49 -32.53 16.77
N ILE A 146 8.18 -32.41 16.98
CA ILE A 146 7.29 -33.45 17.48
C ILE A 146 6.28 -33.80 16.41
N LEU A 147 6.00 -35.09 16.27
CA LEU A 147 5.00 -35.63 15.36
C LEU A 147 4.05 -36.55 16.12
N VAL A 148 2.75 -36.35 15.94
CA VAL A 148 1.71 -37.26 16.40
C VAL A 148 1.15 -38.00 15.20
N ASN A 149 1.40 -39.31 15.16
CA ASN A 149 1.01 -40.18 14.06
C ASN A 149 -0.28 -40.93 14.41
N VAL A 150 -1.25 -41.00 13.49
CA VAL A 150 -2.43 -41.87 13.62
C VAL A 150 -2.39 -43.01 12.60
N ASN A 151 -2.54 -44.23 13.11
CA ASN A 151 -2.76 -45.43 12.32
C ASN A 151 -4.20 -45.93 12.54
N GLY A 152 -4.72 -46.66 11.56
CA GLY A 152 -6.00 -47.35 11.68
C GLY A 152 -6.29 -48.22 10.47
N LYS A 153 -7.48 -48.82 10.44
CA LYS A 153 -7.92 -49.73 9.37
C LYS A 153 -9.21 -49.20 8.73
N PRO A 154 -9.11 -48.54 7.56
CA PRO A 154 -10.30 -48.16 6.80
C PRO A 154 -11.09 -49.39 6.35
N ALA A 155 -12.42 -49.29 6.31
CA ALA A 155 -13.26 -50.36 5.79
C ALA A 155 -12.83 -50.76 4.37
N TYR A 156 -12.78 -52.07 4.13
CA TYR A 156 -12.30 -52.68 2.88
C TYR A 156 -10.79 -52.45 2.59
N GLY A 157 -10.02 -51.99 3.57
CA GLY A 157 -8.57 -51.81 3.51
C GLY A 157 -7.79 -52.58 4.59
N GLY A 158 -6.46 -52.46 4.53
CA GLY A 158 -5.54 -52.96 5.57
C GLY A 158 -5.24 -51.91 6.63
N VAL A 159 -4.43 -52.26 7.62
CA VAL A 159 -3.87 -51.27 8.55
C VAL A 159 -2.97 -50.33 7.76
N ALA A 160 -3.24 -49.05 7.87
CA ALA A 160 -2.47 -48.00 7.21
C ALA A 160 -2.19 -46.87 8.20
N ARG A 161 -1.14 -46.12 7.90
CA ARG A 161 -1.00 -44.77 8.42
C ARG A 161 -2.05 -43.91 7.74
N LEU A 162 -2.80 -43.14 8.52
CA LEU A 162 -3.94 -42.39 7.98
C LEU A 162 -3.68 -40.89 7.94
N ASP A 163 -2.99 -40.35 8.95
CA ASP A 163 -2.65 -38.92 9.03
C ASP A 163 -1.56 -38.67 10.09
N ASP A 164 -1.01 -37.46 10.13
CA ASP A 164 -0.16 -36.99 11.21
C ASP A 164 -0.26 -35.47 11.45
N SER A 165 0.06 -35.04 12.67
CA SER A 165 0.14 -33.63 13.03
C SER A 165 1.48 -33.33 13.68
N ARG A 166 2.10 -32.21 13.31
CA ARG A 166 3.48 -31.87 13.70
C ARG A 166 3.55 -30.51 14.36
N THR A 167 4.45 -30.36 15.31
CA THR A 167 4.69 -29.09 16.02
C THR A 167 6.09 -29.05 16.62
N MET A 168 6.44 -27.97 17.32
CA MET A 168 7.71 -27.83 18.03
C MET A 168 7.51 -27.94 19.54
N LEU A 169 8.42 -28.63 20.22
CA LEU A 169 8.55 -28.66 21.66
C LEU A 169 9.79 -27.87 22.10
N PRO A 170 9.62 -26.65 22.65
CA PRO A 170 10.74 -25.92 23.25
C PRO A 170 11.06 -26.50 24.63
N VAL A 171 12.33 -26.84 24.82
CA VAL A 171 12.91 -27.31 26.09
C VAL A 171 13.94 -26.27 26.53
N LEU A 172 13.53 -25.37 27.42
CA LEU A 172 14.40 -24.27 27.89
C LEU A 172 15.42 -24.75 28.92
N ALA A 173 15.01 -25.69 29.77
CA ALA A 173 15.83 -26.39 30.73
C ALA A 173 15.18 -27.75 31.00
N LEU A 174 15.97 -28.73 31.42
CA LEU A 174 15.44 -30.05 31.77
C LEU A 174 14.91 -30.08 33.20
N PRO A 175 13.83 -30.85 33.47
CA PRO A 175 13.31 -31.04 34.82
C PRO A 175 14.37 -31.55 35.79
N ASP A 176 14.40 -30.97 37.00
CA ASP A 176 15.27 -31.44 38.07
C ASP A 176 14.72 -32.77 38.64
N ASP A 177 15.45 -33.88 38.44
CA ASP A 177 15.19 -35.13 39.15
C ASP A 177 15.95 -35.08 40.48
N ASP A 178 15.22 -35.07 41.61
CA ASP A 178 15.66 -34.94 43.03
C ASP A 178 16.84 -35.84 43.48
N THR A 179 17.37 -36.71 42.62
CA THR A 179 18.33 -37.77 42.97
C THR A 179 19.42 -38.07 41.95
N THR A 180 19.57 -37.33 40.85
CA THR A 180 20.71 -37.55 39.95
C THR A 180 21.95 -36.79 40.39
N ALA A 181 23.08 -37.50 40.46
CA ALA A 181 24.39 -36.94 40.79
C ALA A 181 24.65 -35.69 39.94
N SER A 182 24.97 -34.59 40.63
CA SER A 182 25.37 -33.32 40.03
C SER A 182 26.42 -33.56 38.93
N GLY A 183 26.02 -33.52 37.64
CA GLY A 183 26.98 -33.65 36.53
C GLY A 183 26.52 -34.24 35.18
N THR A 184 25.30 -34.76 35.01
CA THR A 184 24.90 -35.44 33.74
C THR A 184 23.80 -34.75 32.93
N VAL A 185 23.40 -33.53 33.30
CA VAL A 185 22.30 -32.80 32.65
C VAL A 185 22.81 -31.44 32.16
N ASP A 186 22.77 -31.23 30.85
CA ASP A 186 23.24 -29.99 30.25
C ASP A 186 22.30 -28.82 30.59
N LYS A 187 22.88 -27.66 30.90
CA LYS A 187 22.17 -26.41 31.24
C LYS A 187 22.30 -25.38 30.12
N PRO A 188 21.29 -24.53 29.90
CA PRO A 188 21.37 -23.48 28.89
C PRO A 188 22.33 -22.35 29.30
N VAL A 189 22.83 -21.61 28.32
CA VAL A 189 23.77 -20.50 28.55
C VAL A 189 23.02 -19.23 28.95
N THR A 190 23.14 -18.84 30.22
CA THR A 190 22.51 -17.62 30.78
C THR A 190 23.51 -16.52 31.17
N SER A 191 24.83 -16.83 31.18
CA SER A 191 25.89 -15.86 31.50
C SER A 191 26.10 -14.80 30.42
N SER A 192 25.62 -15.06 29.20
CA SER A 192 25.63 -14.14 28.07
C SER A 192 24.29 -14.25 27.34
N PRO A 193 23.19 -13.68 27.85
CA PRO A 193 21.87 -13.85 27.25
C PRO A 193 21.78 -13.27 25.83
N SER A 194 20.86 -13.77 25.01
CA SER A 194 20.56 -13.16 23.72
C SER A 194 20.02 -11.74 23.92
N GLN A 195 20.36 -10.83 23.02
CA GLN A 195 19.87 -9.45 23.05
C GLN A 195 18.57 -9.40 22.25
N LEU A 196 17.43 -9.46 22.94
CA LEU A 196 16.11 -9.62 22.35
C LEU A 196 15.42 -8.26 22.17
N THR A 197 14.93 -8.02 20.96
CA THR A 197 14.03 -6.93 20.61
C THR A 197 12.83 -7.49 19.84
N VAL A 198 11.60 -7.17 20.25
CA VAL A 198 10.35 -7.57 19.59
C VAL A 198 9.72 -6.35 18.91
N LEU A 199 9.63 -6.38 17.58
CA LEU A 199 8.77 -5.45 16.87
C LEU A 199 7.34 -6.00 16.88
N TRP A 200 6.38 -5.21 17.34
CA TRP A 200 4.99 -5.63 17.47
C TRP A 200 4.12 -4.89 16.45
N PRO A 201 3.81 -5.49 15.28
CA PRO A 201 3.13 -4.78 14.22
C PRO A 201 1.64 -4.61 14.50
N LEU A 202 1.17 -3.36 14.41
CA LEU A 202 -0.25 -3.02 14.31
C LEU A 202 -0.50 -2.43 12.91
N ALA A 203 -0.92 -3.30 12.00
CA ALA A 203 -1.25 -2.94 10.62
C ALA A 203 -2.38 -3.83 10.07
N ASP A 204 -2.99 -3.33 9.00
CA ASP A 204 -4.00 -4.05 8.22
C ASP A 204 -3.87 -3.70 6.74
N ASN A 205 -4.55 -4.45 5.87
CA ASN A 205 -4.65 -4.13 4.45
C ASN A 205 -5.30 -2.75 4.25
N PRO A 206 -4.84 -1.92 3.30
CA PRO A 206 -5.41 -0.59 3.09
C PRO A 206 -6.93 -0.61 2.81
N LYS A 207 -7.72 -0.04 3.72
CA LYS A 207 -9.20 -0.08 3.65
C LYS A 207 -9.86 1.13 3.02
N LEU A 208 -9.19 2.28 2.99
CA LEU A 208 -9.73 3.48 2.33
C LEU A 208 -9.99 3.20 0.85
N ALA A 209 -11.19 3.53 0.36
CA ALA A 209 -11.53 3.43 -1.05
C ALA A 209 -10.83 4.55 -1.85
N GLY A 210 -10.38 4.21 -3.06
CA GLY A 210 -9.62 5.14 -3.89
C GLY A 210 -10.46 6.26 -4.50
N GLY A 211 -9.82 7.38 -4.81
CA GLY A 211 -10.40 8.47 -5.59
C GLY A 211 -11.23 9.48 -4.81
N VAL A 212 -11.05 9.58 -3.50
CA VAL A 212 -11.66 10.63 -2.68
C VAL A 212 -10.60 11.67 -2.29
N PRO A 213 -10.65 12.91 -2.81
CA PRO A 213 -9.74 13.99 -2.42
C PRO A 213 -9.93 14.43 -0.96
N GLY A 214 -8.92 15.12 -0.40
CA GLY A 214 -8.96 15.63 0.97
C GLY A 214 -9.86 16.87 1.13
N GLY A 215 -10.35 17.11 2.35
CA GLY A 215 -11.03 18.37 2.72
C GLY A 215 -12.39 18.62 2.09
N GLY A 216 -13.07 17.60 1.55
CA GLY A 216 -14.46 17.68 1.12
C GLY A 216 -15.44 17.33 2.23
N ASP A 217 -16.72 17.70 2.04
CA ASP A 217 -17.83 17.35 2.95
C ASP A 217 -18.30 15.89 2.77
N ALA A 218 -17.67 15.15 1.86
CA ALA A 218 -18.01 13.75 1.59
C ALA A 218 -17.51 12.87 2.74
N PRO A 219 -18.35 11.96 3.26
CA PRO A 219 -17.91 11.02 4.29
C PRO A 219 -16.83 10.11 3.74
N VAL A 220 -15.90 9.71 4.60
CA VAL A 220 -14.85 8.75 4.26
C VAL A 220 -15.46 7.45 3.77
N ARG A 221 -14.85 6.85 2.74
CA ARG A 221 -15.31 5.63 2.10
C ARG A 221 -14.29 4.52 2.31
N LEU A 222 -14.73 3.35 2.73
CA LEU A 222 -13.94 2.13 2.81
C LEU A 222 -14.34 1.12 1.72
N VAL A 223 -13.42 0.23 1.37
CA VAL A 223 -13.64 -0.87 0.40
C VAL A 223 -14.44 -2.03 0.98
N ASP A 224 -14.37 -2.22 2.30
CA ASP A 224 -15.12 -3.21 3.09
C ASP A 224 -15.28 -2.71 4.54
N ASP A 225 -16.07 -3.43 5.35
CA ASP A 225 -16.26 -3.14 6.78
C ASP A 225 -15.54 -4.15 7.69
N ALA A 226 -14.60 -4.94 7.16
CA ALA A 226 -13.95 -6.01 7.93
C ALA A 226 -13.08 -5.49 9.08
N LEU A 227 -12.52 -4.28 8.92
CA LEU A 227 -11.71 -3.63 9.95
C LEU A 227 -12.52 -3.35 11.22
N ALA A 228 -13.84 -3.11 11.12
CA ALA A 228 -14.71 -2.95 12.29
C ALA A 228 -14.67 -4.20 13.20
N GLY A 229 -14.76 -5.40 12.60
CA GLY A 229 -14.65 -6.66 13.34
C GLY A 229 -13.26 -6.92 13.91
N SER A 230 -12.20 -6.43 13.25
CA SER A 230 -10.82 -6.54 13.71
C SER A 230 -10.53 -5.66 14.94
N LEU A 231 -11.15 -4.48 15.01
CA LEU A 231 -11.04 -3.52 16.12
C LEU A 231 -11.97 -3.85 17.30
N GLY A 232 -13.09 -4.53 17.03
CA GLY A 232 -14.06 -4.94 18.04
C GLY A 232 -13.52 -6.03 18.98
N ALA A 233 -14.26 -6.26 20.08
CA ALA A 233 -13.85 -7.20 21.13
C ALA A 233 -13.61 -8.62 20.58
N GLY A 234 -12.42 -9.16 20.85
CA GLY A 234 -12.03 -10.49 20.35
C GLY A 234 -11.57 -10.49 18.88
N GLY A 235 -11.60 -9.34 18.22
CA GLY A 235 -11.02 -9.12 16.90
C GLY A 235 -9.49 -9.23 16.91
N ARG A 236 -8.89 -9.27 15.71
CA ARG A 236 -7.45 -9.43 15.53
C ARG A 236 -6.65 -8.27 16.13
N LEU A 237 -6.94 -7.03 15.72
CA LEU A 237 -6.24 -5.83 16.20
C LEU A 237 -6.56 -5.53 17.68
N ASP A 238 -7.77 -5.82 18.15
CA ASP A 238 -8.09 -5.78 19.59
C ASP A 238 -7.22 -6.78 20.38
N GLY A 239 -7.16 -8.04 19.92
CA GLY A 239 -6.35 -9.09 20.54
C GLY A 239 -4.86 -8.79 20.57
N LEU A 240 -4.31 -8.27 19.46
CA LEU A 240 -2.90 -7.86 19.38
C LEU A 240 -2.57 -6.71 20.34
N LEU A 241 -3.44 -5.70 20.43
CA LEU A 241 -3.25 -4.57 21.36
C LEU A 241 -3.41 -5.02 22.81
N ALA A 242 -4.41 -5.85 23.10
CA ALA A 242 -4.68 -6.36 24.44
C ALA A 242 -3.53 -7.22 24.98
N ALA A 243 -2.97 -8.11 24.14
CA ALA A 243 -1.83 -8.94 24.51
C ALA A 243 -0.59 -8.09 24.80
N TYR A 244 -0.33 -7.07 23.97
CA TYR A 244 0.78 -6.13 24.19
C TYR A 244 0.63 -5.35 25.49
N GLU A 245 -0.55 -4.77 25.74
CA GLU A 245 -0.85 -4.07 27.00
C GLU A 245 -0.62 -5.00 28.20
N GLN A 246 -1.15 -6.23 28.15
CA GLN A 246 -1.00 -7.19 29.24
C GLN A 246 0.45 -7.55 29.50
N ALA A 247 1.26 -7.75 28.46
CA ALA A 247 2.67 -8.13 28.59
C ALA A 247 3.57 -6.98 29.08
N THR A 248 3.11 -5.72 29.00
CA THR A 248 3.91 -4.52 29.31
C THR A 248 3.46 -3.78 30.56
N ARG A 249 2.23 -3.99 31.03
CA ARG A 249 1.61 -3.22 32.11
C ARG A 249 1.97 -3.75 33.51
N GLY A 250 2.40 -2.85 34.39
CA GLY A 250 2.62 -3.14 35.81
C GLY A 250 4.09 -3.25 36.21
N PRO A 251 4.36 -3.47 37.52
CA PRO A 251 5.71 -3.35 38.09
C PRO A 251 6.55 -4.63 38.01
N ASP A 252 5.99 -5.75 37.56
CA ASP A 252 6.73 -7.02 37.43
C ASP A 252 8.00 -6.81 36.57
N PRO A 253 9.18 -7.29 37.01
CA PRO A 253 10.41 -7.21 36.22
C PRO A 253 10.27 -7.76 34.80
N ARG A 254 9.43 -8.79 34.60
CA ARG A 254 9.12 -9.36 33.28
C ARG A 254 8.44 -8.33 32.37
N HIS A 255 7.47 -7.58 32.90
CA HIS A 255 6.77 -6.53 32.15
C HIS A 255 7.71 -5.36 31.85
N THR A 256 8.64 -5.05 32.76
CA THR A 256 9.67 -4.03 32.53
C THR A 256 10.66 -4.45 31.44
N ALA A 257 11.10 -5.70 31.45
CA ALA A 257 11.92 -6.25 30.38
C ALA A 257 11.17 -6.24 29.04
N MET A 258 9.89 -6.62 29.03
CA MET A 258 9.06 -6.58 27.83
C MET A 258 8.88 -5.15 27.29
N ARG A 259 8.57 -4.15 28.13
CA ARG A 259 8.50 -2.74 27.71
C ARG A 259 9.83 -2.24 27.11
N THR A 260 10.94 -2.65 27.71
CA THR A 260 12.28 -2.22 27.29
C THR A 260 12.68 -2.89 25.96
N GLY A 261 12.39 -4.18 25.83
CA GLY A 261 12.76 -5.02 24.68
C GLY A 261 11.69 -5.10 23.59
N SER A 262 10.66 -4.27 23.59
CA SER A 262 9.64 -4.27 22.53
C SER A 262 9.34 -2.88 21.99
N CYS A 263 8.87 -2.81 20.75
CA CYS A 263 8.45 -1.56 20.11
C CYS A 263 7.22 -1.79 19.24
N LEU A 264 6.17 -0.99 19.44
CA LEU A 264 4.98 -0.97 18.59
C LEU A 264 5.37 -0.46 17.19
N ALA A 265 5.23 -1.30 16.18
CA ALA A 265 5.48 -0.95 14.79
C ALA A 265 4.13 -0.68 14.12
N ILE A 266 3.75 0.58 13.97
CA ILE A 266 2.39 0.96 13.59
C ILE A 266 2.38 1.45 12.15
N ASP A 267 1.41 0.96 11.37
CA ASP A 267 1.17 1.50 10.03
C ASP A 267 0.39 2.83 10.12
N PRO A 268 0.92 3.93 9.56
CA PRO A 268 0.19 5.19 9.51
C PRO A 268 -1.11 5.11 8.70
N ASP A 269 -1.23 4.25 7.68
CA ASP A 269 -2.47 4.10 6.91
C ASP A 269 -3.60 3.49 7.74
N LEU A 270 -3.28 2.49 8.59
CA LEU A 270 -4.20 1.99 9.61
C LEU A 270 -4.69 3.12 10.53
N LEU A 271 -3.79 3.95 11.08
CA LEU A 271 -4.20 5.01 12.00
C LEU A 271 -5.07 6.09 11.33
N VAL A 272 -4.74 6.48 10.10
CA VAL A 272 -5.56 7.42 9.33
C VAL A 272 -6.95 6.84 9.09
N THR A 273 -7.03 5.56 8.75
CA THR A 273 -8.29 4.85 8.52
C THR A 273 -9.12 4.77 9.82
N VAL A 274 -8.52 4.33 10.93
CA VAL A 274 -9.20 4.22 12.24
C VAL A 274 -9.67 5.59 12.72
N GLN A 275 -8.83 6.61 12.60
CA GLN A 275 -9.19 7.99 12.98
C GLN A 275 -10.39 8.48 12.16
N ALA A 276 -10.47 8.14 10.87
CA ALA A 276 -11.64 8.43 10.04
C ALA A 276 -12.89 7.65 10.46
N MET A 277 -12.74 6.38 10.85
CA MET A 277 -13.85 5.53 11.32
C MET A 277 -14.47 6.02 12.63
N THR A 278 -13.75 6.80 13.45
CA THR A 278 -14.33 7.39 14.68
C THR A 278 -15.53 8.31 14.43
N GLY A 279 -15.68 8.83 13.20
CA GLY A 279 -16.87 9.55 12.74
C GLY A 279 -17.69 8.72 11.74
N PRO A 280 -18.84 9.25 11.27
CA PRO A 280 -19.66 8.55 10.27
C PRO A 280 -18.87 8.27 8.99
N TYR A 281 -18.76 7.00 8.62
CA TYR A 281 -18.13 6.56 7.38
C TYR A 281 -19.04 5.68 6.55
N ARG A 282 -18.63 5.43 5.30
CA ARG A 282 -19.40 4.68 4.31
C ARG A 282 -18.58 3.52 3.77
N VAL A 283 -19.25 2.45 3.34
CA VAL A 283 -18.62 1.31 2.66
C VAL A 283 -19.13 1.27 1.22
N THR A 284 -18.21 1.25 0.25
CA THR A 284 -18.57 1.24 -1.17
C THR A 284 -19.02 -0.15 -1.63
N ARG A 285 -20.04 -0.20 -2.49
CA ARG A 285 -20.43 -1.44 -3.18
C ARG A 285 -19.70 -1.63 -4.51
N ASN A 286 -19.03 -0.58 -4.99
CA ASN A 286 -18.21 -0.62 -6.20
C ASN A 286 -16.92 0.19 -5.96
N PRO A 287 -15.80 -0.46 -5.58
CA PRO A 287 -14.55 0.24 -5.28
C PRO A 287 -13.89 0.92 -6.49
N SER A 288 -14.33 0.62 -7.73
CA SER A 288 -13.81 1.26 -8.96
C SER A 288 -14.47 2.60 -9.28
N ASP A 289 -15.62 2.90 -8.66
CA ASP A 289 -16.38 4.13 -8.85
C ASP A 289 -16.38 4.97 -7.55
N PRO A 290 -15.60 6.07 -7.49
CA PRO A 290 -15.55 6.96 -6.33
C PRO A 290 -16.92 7.55 -5.93
N ARG A 291 -17.87 7.61 -6.86
CA ARG A 291 -19.22 8.14 -6.65
C ARG A 291 -20.29 7.05 -6.54
N GLY A 292 -19.86 5.78 -6.59
CA GLY A 292 -20.74 4.63 -6.57
C GLY A 292 -21.60 4.53 -5.30
N PRO A 293 -22.62 3.65 -5.30
CA PRO A 293 -23.50 3.45 -4.17
C PRO A 293 -22.73 2.96 -2.94
N THR A 294 -23.18 3.42 -1.76
CA THR A 294 -22.57 3.08 -0.47
C THR A 294 -23.59 2.63 0.55
N VAL A 295 -23.12 1.95 1.59
CA VAL A 295 -23.86 1.70 2.84
C VAL A 295 -23.18 2.42 4.00
N ALA A 296 -23.89 2.63 5.10
CA ALA A 296 -23.27 3.12 6.33
C ALA A 296 -22.32 2.04 6.89
N GLY A 297 -21.15 2.46 7.38
CA GLY A 297 -20.27 1.60 8.15
C GLY A 297 -20.79 1.36 9.56
N THR A 298 -20.31 0.30 10.22
CA THR A 298 -20.83 -0.14 11.53
C THR A 298 -19.86 0.04 12.70
N GLY A 299 -18.58 0.32 12.45
CA GLY A 299 -17.49 0.20 13.42
C GLY A 299 -17.02 1.48 14.10
N SER A 300 -17.84 2.54 14.18
CA SER A 300 -17.40 3.83 14.72
C SER A 300 -17.08 3.79 16.21
N ASP A 301 -17.88 3.06 16.99
CA ASP A 301 -17.68 2.93 18.43
C ASP A 301 -16.43 2.07 18.74
N GLU A 302 -16.25 0.97 18.00
CA GLU A 302 -15.08 0.10 18.07
C GLU A 302 -13.80 0.87 17.72
N ALA A 303 -13.82 1.68 16.64
CA ALA A 303 -12.69 2.50 16.24
C ALA A 303 -12.33 3.55 17.30
N ALA A 304 -13.33 4.23 17.87
CA ALA A 304 -13.11 5.22 18.92
C ALA A 304 -12.51 4.59 20.19
N ALA A 305 -13.06 3.44 20.62
CA ALA A 305 -12.58 2.72 21.80
C ALA A 305 -11.16 2.18 21.60
N TRP A 306 -10.89 1.53 20.45
CA TRP A 306 -9.58 0.97 20.15
C TRP A 306 -8.51 2.07 20.03
N LEU A 307 -8.81 3.19 19.37
CA LEU A 307 -7.85 4.30 19.23
C LEU A 307 -7.55 4.98 20.57
N ALA A 308 -8.57 5.15 21.43
CA ALA A 308 -8.38 5.68 22.77
C ALA A 308 -7.47 4.76 23.61
N ARG A 309 -7.67 3.45 23.52
CA ARG A 309 -6.82 2.45 24.18
C ARG A 309 -5.39 2.48 23.64
N LEU A 310 -5.23 2.54 22.31
CA LEU A 310 -3.90 2.60 21.70
C LEU A 310 -3.11 3.83 22.16
N ARG A 311 -3.75 5.02 22.26
CA ARG A 311 -3.11 6.23 22.79
C ARG A 311 -2.55 6.00 24.19
N GLN A 312 -3.31 5.36 25.08
CA GLN A 312 -2.86 5.06 26.44
C GLN A 312 -1.69 4.08 26.47
N VAL A 313 -1.73 3.03 25.64
CA VAL A 313 -0.63 2.04 25.56
C VAL A 313 0.63 2.68 24.95
N ALA A 314 0.48 3.52 23.94
CA ALA A 314 1.58 4.15 23.23
C ALA A 314 2.37 5.16 24.09
N ASP A 315 1.73 5.87 25.03
CA ASP A 315 2.35 6.88 25.91
C ASP A 315 3.57 6.33 26.69
N GLY A 316 3.50 5.06 27.11
CA GLY A 316 4.57 4.39 27.87
C GLY A 316 5.44 3.43 27.06
N SER A 317 5.26 3.38 25.73
CA SER A 317 5.85 2.35 24.87
C SER A 317 6.79 2.93 23.81
N CYS A 318 7.73 2.12 23.33
CA CYS A 318 8.45 2.46 22.09
C CYS A 318 7.47 2.37 20.91
N VAL A 319 7.48 3.37 20.03
CA VAL A 319 6.68 3.39 18.80
C VAL A 319 7.60 3.66 17.61
N VAL A 320 7.42 2.94 16.50
CA VAL A 320 8.09 3.17 15.22
C VAL A 320 7.07 3.13 14.09
N ALA A 321 7.25 3.99 13.09
CA ALA A 321 6.41 4.01 11.90
C ALA A 321 6.80 2.92 10.90
N LEU A 322 5.81 2.19 10.39
CA LEU A 322 5.96 1.39 9.17
C LEU A 322 5.85 2.29 7.92
N PRO A 323 6.36 1.87 6.75
CA PRO A 323 6.09 2.54 5.50
C PRO A 323 4.57 2.61 5.23
N PHE A 324 4.10 3.76 4.78
CA PHE A 324 2.68 4.03 4.64
C PHE A 324 1.99 2.99 3.74
N GLY A 325 0.94 2.34 4.25
CA GLY A 325 0.15 1.37 3.48
C GLY A 325 0.96 0.16 3.01
N GLN A 326 2.01 -0.22 3.75
CA GLN A 326 2.90 -1.34 3.46
C GLN A 326 3.51 -1.27 2.06
N VAL A 327 3.85 -0.07 1.57
CA VAL A 327 4.42 0.14 0.25
C VAL A 327 5.66 -0.75 0.02
N ASP A 328 5.74 -1.36 -1.17
CA ASP A 328 6.94 -2.07 -1.61
C ASP A 328 8.03 -1.04 -1.98
N LEU A 329 9.11 -1.03 -1.22
CA LEU A 329 10.21 -0.09 -1.42
C LEU A 329 11.00 -0.32 -2.71
N GLU A 330 10.99 -1.54 -3.25
CA GLU A 330 11.55 -1.79 -4.58
C GLU A 330 10.67 -1.16 -5.65
N ALA A 331 9.34 -1.29 -5.53
CA ALA A 331 8.40 -0.64 -6.43
C ALA A 331 8.51 0.89 -6.36
N LEU A 332 8.66 1.43 -5.15
CA LEU A 332 8.89 2.84 -4.91
C LEU A 332 10.20 3.32 -5.54
N GLY A 333 11.29 2.56 -5.38
CA GLY A 333 12.58 2.83 -6.00
C GLY A 333 12.51 2.87 -7.53
N ARG A 334 11.89 1.85 -8.15
CA ARG A 334 11.72 1.76 -9.60
C ARG A 334 10.79 2.82 -10.19
N SER A 335 9.85 3.34 -9.40
CA SER A 335 8.99 4.45 -9.85
C SER A 335 9.82 5.69 -10.16
N ASN A 336 10.93 5.90 -9.43
CA ASN A 336 11.76 7.09 -9.47
C ASN A 336 10.95 8.40 -9.32
N GLU A 337 9.84 8.37 -8.58
CA GLU A 337 8.95 9.51 -8.38
C GLU A 337 9.07 10.11 -6.97
N PRO A 338 9.68 11.30 -6.81
CA PRO A 338 9.89 11.93 -5.50
C PRO A 338 8.60 12.15 -4.72
N SER A 339 7.51 12.51 -5.39
CA SER A 339 6.23 12.72 -4.71
C SER A 339 5.63 11.44 -4.14
N LEU A 340 5.86 10.28 -4.77
CA LEU A 340 5.47 8.98 -4.21
C LEU A 340 6.35 8.65 -2.99
N GLN A 341 7.65 8.90 -3.08
CA GLN A 341 8.60 8.63 -2.00
C GLN A 341 8.25 9.42 -0.73
N ARG A 342 8.04 10.73 -0.86
CA ARG A 342 7.66 11.60 0.26
C ARG A 342 6.34 11.18 0.90
N ALA A 343 5.34 10.78 0.10
CA ALA A 343 4.05 10.32 0.61
C ALA A 343 4.16 8.97 1.36
N ALA A 344 5.14 8.15 0.99
CA ALA A 344 5.33 6.82 1.56
C ALA A 344 6.20 6.78 2.83
N LEU A 345 7.23 7.64 2.89
CA LEU A 345 8.29 7.57 3.91
C LEU A 345 8.37 8.81 4.81
N ASP A 346 8.32 10.02 4.26
CA ASP A 346 8.62 11.25 5.02
C ASP A 346 7.56 11.55 6.08
N SER A 347 6.27 11.37 5.76
CA SER A 347 5.17 11.73 6.67
C SER A 347 4.78 10.64 7.66
N SER A 348 5.34 9.44 7.56
CA SER A 348 4.85 8.26 8.30
C SER A 348 4.98 8.43 9.82
N ALA A 349 6.13 8.93 10.30
CA ALA A 349 6.34 9.21 11.72
C ALA A 349 5.48 10.39 12.20
N ASP A 350 5.36 11.46 11.39
CA ASP A 350 4.58 12.65 11.75
C ASP A 350 3.08 12.35 11.90
N VAL A 351 2.54 11.47 11.04
CA VAL A 351 1.14 11.01 11.13
C VAL A 351 0.90 10.26 12.44
N ILE A 352 1.79 9.34 12.81
CA ILE A 352 1.68 8.57 14.05
C ILE A 352 1.80 9.49 15.27
N ASP A 353 2.84 10.32 15.30
CA ASP A 353 3.11 11.24 16.41
C ASP A 353 1.92 12.19 16.62
N SER A 354 1.33 12.71 15.53
CA SER A 354 0.16 13.58 15.59
C SER A 354 -1.12 12.89 16.06
N ILE A 355 -1.38 11.64 15.65
CA ILE A 355 -2.62 10.93 16.01
C ILE A 355 -2.55 10.38 17.43
N LEU A 356 -1.37 9.88 17.84
CA LEU A 356 -1.17 9.22 19.13
C LEU A 356 -0.67 10.15 20.24
N GLY A 357 -0.06 11.30 19.89
CA GLY A 357 0.51 12.22 20.86
C GLY A 357 1.84 11.74 21.45
N VAL A 358 2.65 11.02 20.66
CA VAL A 358 3.92 10.40 21.10
C VAL A 358 5.12 10.90 20.28
N THR A 359 6.33 10.48 20.65
CA THR A 359 7.54 10.67 19.84
C THR A 359 8.10 9.32 19.39
N SER A 360 7.83 8.97 18.14
CA SER A 360 8.28 7.73 17.52
C SER A 360 9.79 7.70 17.23
N VAL A 361 10.33 6.50 17.06
CA VAL A 361 11.70 6.24 16.60
C VAL A 361 11.81 6.60 15.12
N ARG A 362 12.84 7.36 14.75
CA ARG A 362 13.05 7.91 13.40
C ARG A 362 14.39 7.47 12.80
N GLY A 363 14.56 7.73 11.50
CA GLY A 363 15.80 7.45 10.76
C GLY A 363 16.02 5.96 10.49
N VAL A 364 14.93 5.18 10.42
CA VAL A 364 14.92 3.75 10.15
C VAL A 364 13.79 3.40 9.17
N THR A 365 14.09 2.55 8.20
CA THR A 365 13.09 1.98 7.28
C THR A 365 12.82 0.50 7.61
N LEU A 366 11.54 0.11 7.62
CA LEU A 366 11.09 -1.27 7.86
C LEU A 366 10.31 -1.79 6.63
N PRO A 367 10.99 -2.38 5.62
CA PRO A 367 10.33 -2.90 4.43
C PRO A 367 9.33 -4.02 4.79
N ALA A 368 8.11 -3.97 4.25
CA ALA A 368 7.08 -4.98 4.51
C ALA A 368 7.48 -6.40 4.07
N SER A 369 8.28 -6.50 3.00
CA SER A 369 8.86 -7.76 2.54
C SER A 369 9.98 -8.27 3.44
N GLY A 370 10.62 -7.39 4.23
CA GLY A 370 11.89 -7.64 4.90
C GLY A 370 13.12 -7.56 3.98
N VAL A 371 12.95 -7.13 2.72
CA VAL A 371 14.02 -6.96 1.74
C VAL A 371 14.22 -5.48 1.43
N LEU A 372 15.47 -5.04 1.36
CA LEU A 372 15.86 -3.75 0.81
C LEU A 372 16.81 -3.97 -0.37
N LEU A 373 16.53 -3.34 -1.51
CA LEU A 373 17.38 -3.39 -2.71
C LEU A 373 17.95 -2.00 -3.03
N GLY A 374 18.86 -1.92 -3.99
CA GLY A 374 19.61 -0.69 -4.32
C GLY A 374 18.73 0.55 -4.51
N ASP A 375 17.67 0.45 -5.31
CA ASP A 375 16.77 1.58 -5.56
C ASP A 375 15.99 1.97 -4.29
N GLY A 376 15.48 1.00 -3.53
CA GLY A 376 14.79 1.26 -2.25
C GLY A 376 15.70 1.83 -1.17
N ALA A 377 16.98 1.43 -1.16
CA ALA A 377 18.01 1.98 -0.29
C ALA A 377 18.30 3.46 -0.63
N GLN A 378 18.37 3.79 -1.93
CA GLN A 378 18.48 5.18 -2.37
C GLN A 378 17.30 6.02 -1.87
N GLN A 379 16.06 5.51 -1.95
CA GLN A 379 14.89 6.23 -1.44
C GLN A 379 14.90 6.38 0.08
N SER A 380 15.36 5.35 0.80
CA SER A 380 15.51 5.45 2.26
C SER A 380 16.45 6.60 2.64
N VAL A 381 17.60 6.73 1.96
CA VAL A 381 18.55 7.83 2.20
C VAL A 381 17.95 9.18 1.81
N ALA A 382 17.20 9.26 0.71
CA ALA A 382 16.54 10.50 0.30
C ALA A 382 15.48 11.00 1.32
N SER A 383 14.93 10.08 2.12
CA SER A 383 14.03 10.36 3.24
C SER A 383 14.75 10.37 4.60
N ASP A 384 16.05 10.66 4.64
CA ASP A 384 16.90 10.74 5.85
C ASP A 384 16.93 9.46 6.71
N ASN A 385 16.63 8.29 6.13
CA ASN A 385 16.74 7.00 6.79
C ASN A 385 18.12 6.37 6.55
N SER A 386 18.93 6.34 7.61
CA SER A 386 20.29 5.75 7.62
C SER A 386 20.36 4.38 8.32
N ALA A 387 19.22 3.85 8.76
CA ALA A 387 19.09 2.48 9.23
C ALA A 387 17.98 1.73 8.47
N ALA A 388 18.08 0.42 8.40
CA ALA A 388 17.02 -0.45 7.89
C ALA A 388 16.91 -1.73 8.72
N VAL A 389 15.70 -2.30 8.81
CA VAL A 389 15.49 -3.66 9.36
C VAL A 389 15.25 -4.62 8.19
N VAL A 390 16.14 -5.60 7.99
CA VAL A 390 16.08 -6.51 6.83
C VAL A 390 16.37 -7.95 7.26
N ALA A 391 15.92 -8.93 6.48
CA ALA A 391 16.21 -10.33 6.78
C ALA A 391 17.71 -10.62 6.57
N ALA A 392 18.26 -11.51 7.38
CA ALA A 392 19.64 -11.98 7.22
C ALA A 392 19.90 -12.64 5.84
N THR A 393 18.88 -13.23 5.21
CA THR A 393 18.96 -13.78 3.84
C THR A 393 19.01 -12.72 2.75
N ALA A 394 18.58 -11.48 3.04
CA ALA A 394 18.55 -10.36 2.10
C ALA A 394 19.88 -9.62 1.98
N VAL A 395 20.92 -10.07 2.71
CA VAL A 395 22.28 -9.55 2.62
C VAL A 395 23.26 -10.62 2.18
N GLY A 396 24.32 -10.21 1.49
CA GLY A 396 25.45 -11.05 1.07
C GLY A 396 26.75 -10.56 1.70
N ALA A 397 27.58 -11.51 2.15
CA ALA A 397 28.84 -11.24 2.84
C ALA A 397 29.79 -10.36 2.01
N PRO A 398 30.62 -9.51 2.66
CA PRO A 398 31.58 -8.64 1.99
C PRO A 398 32.73 -9.44 1.39
N ALA A 399 33.45 -8.84 0.44
CA ALA A 399 34.49 -9.53 -0.32
C ALA A 399 35.65 -10.02 0.56
N ARG A 400 35.98 -9.27 1.62
CA ARG A 400 37.06 -9.64 2.56
C ARG A 400 36.58 -10.48 3.76
N GLY A 401 35.33 -10.94 3.77
CA GLY A 401 34.82 -11.87 4.78
C GLY A 401 34.80 -11.35 6.22
N ARG A 402 34.84 -10.03 6.43
CA ARG A 402 34.72 -9.40 7.77
C ARG A 402 33.26 -9.50 8.26
N GLY A 403 32.90 -10.63 8.84
CA GLY A 403 31.60 -10.81 9.49
C GLY A 403 31.54 -10.12 10.85
N THR A 404 30.43 -9.44 11.14
CA THR A 404 30.08 -8.94 12.47
C THR A 404 29.02 -9.87 13.07
N ALA A 405 29.30 -10.51 14.20
CA ALA A 405 28.36 -11.41 14.87
C ALA A 405 27.46 -10.66 15.87
N ASN A 406 26.85 -9.56 15.43
CA ASN A 406 26.01 -8.70 16.27
C ASN A 406 24.70 -8.29 15.57
N GLY A 407 24.38 -8.91 14.42
CA GLY A 407 23.18 -8.62 13.65
C GLY A 407 23.11 -7.22 13.06
N ILE A 408 24.20 -6.46 13.06
CA ILE A 408 24.29 -5.13 12.44
C ILE A 408 25.37 -5.15 11.37
N VAL A 409 25.01 -4.77 10.14
CA VAL A 409 25.95 -4.75 9.01
C VAL A 409 25.86 -3.45 8.20
N PRO A 410 26.98 -2.86 7.75
CA PRO A 410 26.95 -1.77 6.77
C PRO A 410 26.50 -2.31 5.40
N VAL A 411 25.56 -1.66 4.72
CA VAL A 411 25.08 -2.09 3.39
C VAL A 411 25.35 -1.07 2.28
N GLY A 412 26.25 -0.11 2.56
CA GLY A 412 26.64 0.96 1.66
C GLY A 412 25.70 2.18 1.70
N ARG A 413 26.08 3.25 0.99
CA ARG A 413 25.32 4.53 0.90
C ARG A 413 25.01 5.18 2.26
N GLY A 414 25.82 4.93 3.29
CA GLY A 414 25.58 5.45 4.64
C GLY A 414 24.52 4.68 5.43
N ILE A 415 24.01 3.56 4.92
CA ILE A 415 22.98 2.74 5.58
C ILE A 415 23.63 1.59 6.35
N GLY A 416 23.22 1.42 7.60
CA GLY A 416 23.40 0.16 8.32
C GLY A 416 22.10 -0.62 8.44
N ALA A 417 22.20 -1.94 8.35
CA ALA A 417 21.08 -2.85 8.41
C ALA A 417 21.11 -3.64 9.73
N ALA A 418 19.99 -3.62 10.45
CA ALA A 418 19.69 -4.54 11.53
C ALA A 418 19.03 -5.79 10.97
N LEU A 419 19.60 -6.95 11.27
CA LEU A 419 19.22 -8.22 10.68
C LEU A 419 18.28 -9.00 11.60
N PHE A 420 17.25 -9.61 11.02
CA PHE A 420 16.39 -10.58 11.69
C PHE A 420 16.45 -11.95 11.02
N ASP A 421 16.06 -12.98 11.77
CA ASP A 421 15.93 -14.35 11.26
C ASP A 421 14.59 -14.51 10.51
N PRO A 422 14.59 -14.68 9.18
CA PRO A 422 13.36 -14.80 8.42
C PRO A 422 12.58 -16.08 8.71
N TYR A 423 13.21 -17.14 9.23
CA TYR A 423 12.52 -18.39 9.55
C TYR A 423 11.68 -18.28 10.83
N VAL A 424 12.09 -17.44 11.78
CA VAL A 424 11.26 -17.05 12.92
C VAL A 424 10.05 -16.23 12.45
N THR A 425 10.28 -15.25 11.58
CA THR A 425 9.19 -14.49 10.94
C THR A 425 8.23 -15.40 10.16
N THR A 426 8.74 -16.45 9.51
CA THR A 426 7.93 -17.43 8.78
C THR A 426 7.05 -18.27 9.71
N ALA A 427 7.57 -18.70 10.85
CA ALA A 427 6.78 -19.40 11.86
C ALA A 427 5.66 -18.50 12.42
N LEU A 428 5.95 -17.21 12.64
CA LEU A 428 4.94 -16.23 13.04
C LEU A 428 3.90 -15.96 11.96
N ALA A 429 4.31 -15.96 10.69
CA ALA A 429 3.40 -15.77 9.55
C ALA A 429 2.39 -16.92 9.39
N ALA A 430 2.70 -18.11 9.92
CA ALA A 430 1.79 -19.25 9.97
C ALA A 430 0.72 -19.15 11.07
N LEU A 431 0.85 -18.20 12.01
CA LEU A 431 -0.14 -18.02 13.08
C LEU A 431 -1.50 -17.56 12.54
N GLY A 432 -2.55 -17.80 13.34
CA GLY A 432 -3.91 -17.45 12.98
C GLY A 432 -4.63 -18.50 12.16
N GLY A 433 -5.77 -18.11 11.59
CA GLY A 433 -6.67 -18.98 10.84
C GLY A 433 -7.83 -19.47 11.70
N THR A 434 -9.05 -19.11 11.29
CA THR A 434 -10.31 -19.66 11.81
C THR A 434 -11.21 -20.09 10.63
N PRO A 435 -12.19 -20.99 10.84
CA PRO A 435 -12.98 -21.60 9.77
C PRO A 435 -13.85 -20.63 8.93
N ASP A 436 -14.13 -19.41 9.42
CA ASP A 436 -15.23 -18.57 8.91
C ASP A 436 -14.86 -17.15 8.42
N GLY A 437 -13.59 -16.89 8.05
CA GLY A 437 -13.24 -15.65 7.32
C GLY A 437 -13.04 -14.39 8.17
N ALA A 438 -12.23 -14.50 9.23
CA ALA A 438 -11.99 -13.46 10.24
C ALA A 438 -11.57 -12.06 9.73
N GLU A 439 -10.98 -11.93 8.54
CA GLU A 439 -10.72 -10.64 7.89
C GLU A 439 -10.36 -10.88 6.41
N GLN A 440 -11.05 -10.25 5.47
CA GLN A 440 -10.78 -10.47 4.05
C GLN A 440 -9.37 -9.96 3.69
N GLY A 441 -8.56 -10.83 3.10
CA GLY A 441 -7.19 -10.52 2.68
C GLY A 441 -6.12 -10.68 3.77
N VAL A 442 -6.47 -11.13 4.98
CA VAL A 442 -5.51 -11.51 6.02
C VAL A 442 -5.56 -13.02 6.20
N ARG A 443 -4.47 -13.71 5.85
CA ARG A 443 -4.38 -15.18 5.96
C ARG A 443 -3.03 -15.61 6.52
N PRO A 444 -2.98 -16.73 7.27
CA PRO A 444 -1.72 -17.40 7.55
C PRO A 444 -0.99 -17.70 6.24
N GLY A 445 0.33 -17.47 6.19
CA GLY A 445 1.05 -17.64 4.92
C GLY A 445 2.52 -17.25 4.95
N ALA A 446 3.09 -17.07 3.76
CA ALA A 446 4.51 -16.84 3.55
C ALA A 446 4.98 -15.47 4.06
N ALA A 447 6.21 -15.42 4.56
CA ALA A 447 6.97 -14.17 4.71
C ALA A 447 7.74 -13.86 3.42
N GLY A 448 7.89 -12.58 3.08
CA GLY A 448 8.48 -12.13 1.80
C GLY A 448 9.96 -12.45 1.61
N THR A 449 10.62 -12.92 2.66
CA THR A 449 12.06 -13.21 2.73
C THR A 449 12.41 -14.69 2.76
N THR A 450 11.39 -15.55 2.67
CA THR A 450 11.56 -17.00 2.83
C THR A 450 11.25 -17.72 1.51
N PRO A 451 12.11 -18.65 1.07
CA PRO A 451 11.88 -19.39 -0.17
C PRO A 451 10.57 -20.17 -0.15
N GLN A 452 9.93 -20.34 -1.31
CA GLN A 452 8.69 -21.14 -1.41
C GLN A 452 8.87 -22.59 -0.93
N SER A 453 10.09 -23.14 -0.98
CA SER A 453 10.40 -24.48 -0.48
C SER A 453 10.19 -24.63 1.03
N VAL A 454 10.03 -23.53 1.77
CA VAL A 454 9.69 -23.54 3.20
C VAL A 454 8.35 -22.86 3.52
N THR A 455 7.58 -22.51 2.49
CA THR A 455 6.20 -22.03 2.61
C THR A 455 5.27 -23.19 2.28
N PHE A 456 4.49 -23.65 3.26
CA PHE A 456 3.77 -24.92 3.18
C PHE A 456 2.26 -24.72 3.18
N ASP A 457 1.55 -25.79 2.83
CA ASP A 457 0.10 -25.86 3.00
C ASP A 457 -0.24 -25.94 4.49
N LEU A 458 -0.86 -24.88 4.99
CA LEU A 458 -1.24 -24.76 6.40
C LEU A 458 -2.61 -25.41 6.69
N ASP A 459 -3.34 -25.87 5.67
CA ASP A 459 -4.66 -26.47 5.81
C ASP A 459 -4.61 -27.81 6.57
N GLN A 460 -3.43 -28.43 6.64
CA GLN A 460 -3.17 -29.67 7.39
C GLN A 460 -2.63 -29.44 8.80
N GLU A 461 -2.24 -28.21 9.16
CA GLU A 461 -1.76 -27.88 10.50
C GLU A 461 -2.95 -27.43 11.39
N SER A 462 -3.00 -27.86 12.65
CA SER A 462 -3.95 -27.27 13.61
C SER A 462 -3.47 -25.87 14.03
N GLN A 463 -4.38 -24.99 14.43
CA GLN A 463 -4.01 -23.65 14.91
C GLN A 463 -3.05 -23.73 16.11
N VAL A 464 -3.27 -24.70 16.99
CA VAL A 464 -2.41 -24.93 18.16
C VAL A 464 -1.03 -25.42 17.75
N SER A 465 -0.93 -26.33 16.77
CA SER A 465 0.37 -26.76 16.23
C SER A 465 1.17 -25.59 15.67
N ARG A 466 0.53 -24.68 14.92
CA ARG A 466 1.16 -23.46 14.39
C ARG A 466 1.62 -22.52 15.50
N ARG A 467 0.77 -22.32 16.52
CA ARG A 467 1.10 -21.53 17.72
C ARG A 467 2.33 -22.03 18.42
N GLN A 468 2.40 -23.34 18.65
CA GLN A 468 3.51 -23.98 19.34
C GLN A 468 4.78 -23.98 18.48
N ALA A 469 4.66 -24.12 17.15
CA ALA A 469 5.79 -23.93 16.24
C ALA A 469 6.37 -22.50 16.32
N ALA A 470 5.53 -21.47 16.37
CA ALA A 470 5.97 -20.08 16.52
C ALA A 470 6.64 -19.81 17.88
N VAL A 471 6.07 -20.35 18.97
CA VAL A 471 6.68 -20.31 20.31
C VAL A 471 8.04 -21.01 20.31
N GLY A 472 8.14 -22.18 19.66
CA GLY A 472 9.38 -22.90 19.44
C GLY A 472 10.42 -22.08 18.67
N ALA A 473 10.00 -21.35 17.62
CA ALA A 473 10.88 -20.48 16.85
C ALA A 473 11.42 -19.29 17.65
N ILE A 474 10.59 -18.67 18.50
CA ILE A 474 11.05 -17.62 19.42
C ILE A 474 12.06 -18.19 20.42
N ALA A 475 11.76 -19.35 21.02
CA ALA A 475 12.66 -20.02 21.95
C ALA A 475 14.00 -20.39 21.31
N ALA A 476 13.96 -20.90 20.08
CA ALA A 476 15.15 -21.20 19.28
C ALA A 476 16.07 -19.99 19.15
N SER A 477 15.53 -18.80 18.87
CA SER A 477 16.35 -17.58 18.71
C SER A 477 17.13 -17.14 19.97
N ALA A 478 16.78 -17.68 21.15
CA ALA A 478 17.47 -17.40 22.41
C ALA A 478 18.29 -18.59 22.93
N LEU A 479 17.83 -19.82 22.66
CA LEU A 479 18.56 -21.05 22.97
C LEU A 479 19.73 -21.29 22.02
N ASP A 480 19.58 -20.90 20.75
CA ASP A 480 20.53 -21.10 19.67
C ASP A 480 21.14 -19.76 19.22
N PRO A 481 22.46 -19.69 19.05
CA PRO A 481 22.93 -19.07 17.83
C PRO A 481 24.23 -19.69 17.30
N THR A 482 24.45 -21.00 17.43
CA THR A 482 25.75 -21.69 17.26
C THR A 482 26.77 -21.33 18.36
N GLN A 483 26.94 -22.18 19.38
CA GLN A 483 28.17 -22.98 19.64
C GLN A 483 29.60 -22.36 19.44
N ARG A 484 29.79 -21.04 19.27
CA ARG A 484 31.11 -20.38 19.18
C ARG A 484 31.57 -19.67 20.46
N TYR A 485 30.65 -19.46 21.41
CA TYR A 485 30.94 -18.83 22.70
C TYR A 485 30.78 -19.77 23.90
N ALA A 486 30.52 -21.06 23.63
CA ALA A 486 30.70 -22.07 24.65
C ALA A 486 32.20 -22.16 25.00
N PRO A 487 32.56 -22.39 26.27
CA PRO A 487 33.96 -22.61 26.66
C PRO A 487 34.60 -23.70 25.77
N PRO A 488 35.92 -23.63 25.48
CA PRO A 488 36.63 -24.73 24.85
C PRO A 488 36.36 -26.03 25.64
N GLY A 489 35.68 -27.00 25.01
CA GLY A 489 35.26 -28.27 25.65
C GLY A 489 33.80 -28.37 26.12
N GLY A 490 32.94 -27.38 25.86
CA GLY A 490 31.50 -27.46 26.15
C GLY A 490 30.68 -28.24 25.10
N TRP A 491 29.45 -28.64 25.48
CA TRP A 491 28.46 -29.42 24.68
C TRP A 491 28.13 -28.84 23.30
N ALA A 492 28.47 -27.58 23.11
CA ALA A 492 28.18 -26.79 21.96
C ALA A 492 29.42 -26.59 21.07
N ALA A 493 30.16 -27.66 20.73
CA ALA A 493 31.39 -27.58 19.91
C ALA A 493 31.30 -28.30 18.54
N VAL A 494 30.15 -28.89 18.19
CA VAL A 494 29.91 -29.54 16.89
C VAL A 494 28.80 -28.78 16.15
N THR A 495 29.18 -27.81 15.34
CA THR A 495 28.23 -27.00 14.55
C THR A 495 28.12 -27.41 13.11
N SER A 496 26.90 -27.75 12.71
CA SER A 496 26.40 -27.35 11.40
C SER A 496 26.56 -25.82 11.27
N THR A 497 27.11 -25.35 10.16
CA THR A 497 27.24 -23.90 9.92
C THR A 497 25.88 -23.36 9.51
N ASP A 498 25.18 -22.70 10.43
CA ASP A 498 23.96 -21.96 10.09
C ASP A 498 24.30 -20.56 9.54
N PRO A 499 24.00 -20.27 8.26
CA PRO A 499 24.31 -18.98 7.66
C PRO A 499 23.62 -17.80 8.34
N ILE A 500 22.47 -18.01 8.99
CA ILE A 500 21.72 -16.92 9.64
C ILE A 500 22.43 -16.47 10.91
N SER A 501 22.67 -17.39 11.84
CA SER A 501 23.37 -17.13 13.10
C SER A 501 24.81 -16.63 12.91
N THR A 502 25.48 -16.96 11.80
CA THR A 502 26.83 -16.42 11.52
C THR A 502 26.86 -14.89 11.41
N VAL A 503 25.72 -14.26 11.09
CA VAL A 503 25.60 -12.80 10.95
C VAL A 503 24.80 -12.18 12.09
N THR A 504 23.72 -12.82 12.55
CA THR A 504 22.91 -12.31 13.66
C THR A 504 23.61 -12.46 15.02
N GLY A 505 24.51 -13.43 15.18
CA GLY A 505 25.17 -13.74 16.44
C GLY A 505 24.15 -13.94 17.57
N ARG A 506 24.41 -13.35 18.75
CA ARG A 506 23.48 -13.43 19.91
C ARG A 506 22.40 -12.35 19.90
N THR A 507 22.12 -11.73 18.77
CA THR A 507 21.02 -10.76 18.66
C THR A 507 19.78 -11.45 18.12
N SER A 508 18.65 -11.19 18.75
CA SER A 508 17.35 -11.70 18.32
C SER A 508 16.43 -10.50 18.09
N LEU A 509 16.21 -10.17 16.83
CA LEU A 509 15.23 -9.17 16.41
C LEU A 509 14.00 -9.93 15.88
N ILE A 510 12.95 -10.00 16.69
CA ILE A 510 11.70 -10.68 16.32
C ILE A 510 10.84 -9.70 15.51
N VAL A 511 10.61 -10.05 14.26
CA VAL A 511 9.85 -9.22 13.31
C VAL A 511 8.71 -10.05 12.73
N PRO A 512 7.50 -10.05 13.34
CA PRO A 512 6.33 -10.63 12.72
C PRO A 512 6.01 -9.92 11.40
N PRO A 513 5.30 -10.56 10.45
CA PRO A 513 4.83 -9.87 9.26
C PRO A 513 3.96 -8.67 9.63
N GLN A 514 4.08 -7.57 8.88
CA GLN A 514 3.32 -6.35 9.19
C GLN A 514 1.80 -6.63 9.20
N VAL A 515 1.32 -7.38 8.22
CA VAL A 515 -0.04 -7.91 8.17
C VAL A 515 0.03 -9.44 8.32
N TRP A 516 -0.57 -9.95 9.39
CA TRP A 516 -0.52 -11.36 9.80
C TRP A 516 -1.83 -11.73 10.49
N ALA A 517 -2.21 -13.01 10.45
CA ALA A 517 -3.52 -13.48 10.88
C ALA A 517 -3.63 -13.87 12.37
N ALA A 518 -2.59 -13.59 13.17
CA ALA A 518 -2.52 -14.00 14.57
C ALA A 518 -3.73 -13.53 15.38
N GLY A 519 -4.45 -14.47 16.00
CA GLY A 519 -5.58 -14.17 16.88
C GLY A 519 -5.14 -13.81 18.31
N PRO A 520 -6.09 -13.51 19.22
CA PRO A 520 -5.79 -13.12 20.60
C PRO A 520 -4.91 -14.15 21.35
N ASP A 521 -5.17 -15.44 21.19
CA ASP A 521 -4.38 -16.46 21.87
C ASP A 521 -2.99 -16.67 21.25
N ASP A 522 -2.87 -16.46 19.94
CA ASP A 522 -1.58 -16.49 19.25
C ASP A 522 -0.72 -15.32 19.73
N ALA A 523 -1.33 -14.13 19.87
CA ALA A 523 -0.69 -12.92 20.33
C ALA A 523 -0.16 -13.07 21.77
N ARG A 524 -0.98 -13.61 22.68
CA ARG A 524 -0.56 -13.92 24.05
C ARG A 524 0.59 -14.92 24.07
N ALA A 525 0.49 -16.01 23.30
CA ALA A 525 1.53 -17.04 23.31
C ALA A 525 2.90 -16.53 22.84
N VAL A 526 2.94 -15.63 21.84
CA VAL A 526 4.18 -15.00 21.36
C VAL A 526 4.83 -14.13 22.44
N LEU A 527 4.05 -13.26 23.09
CA LEU A 527 4.57 -12.35 24.13
C LEU A 527 4.91 -13.10 25.42
N ASP A 528 4.17 -14.15 25.77
CA ASP A 528 4.48 -15.05 26.87
C ASP A 528 5.79 -15.81 26.63
N ALA A 529 6.05 -16.25 25.39
CA ALA A 529 7.30 -16.89 25.03
C ALA A 529 8.49 -15.96 25.27
N ALA A 530 8.42 -14.72 24.77
CA ALA A 530 9.46 -13.71 25.01
C ALA A 530 9.60 -13.36 26.50
N SER A 531 8.50 -13.21 27.24
CA SER A 531 8.51 -12.99 28.69
C SER A 531 9.17 -14.13 29.46
N THR A 532 8.96 -15.38 29.02
CA THR A 532 9.57 -16.58 29.60
C THR A 532 11.09 -16.59 29.36
N LEU A 533 11.55 -16.13 28.19
CA LEU A 533 12.98 -16.00 27.89
C LEU A 533 13.68 -14.95 28.78
N PHE A 534 13.00 -13.84 29.08
CA PHE A 534 13.50 -12.87 30.07
C PHE A 534 13.54 -13.46 31.48
N ALA A 535 12.47 -14.14 31.90
CA ALA A 535 12.37 -14.72 33.24
C ALA A 535 13.42 -15.81 33.49
N SER A 536 13.75 -16.61 32.46
CA SER A 536 14.76 -17.66 32.51
C SER A 536 16.21 -17.18 32.33
N GLY A 537 16.42 -15.88 32.07
CA GLY A 537 17.75 -15.32 31.82
C GLY A 537 18.38 -15.78 30.50
N LEU A 538 17.59 -16.33 29.58
CA LEU A 538 18.04 -16.71 28.23
C LEU A 538 18.12 -15.51 27.29
N ALA A 539 17.29 -14.50 27.53
CA ALA A 539 17.28 -13.23 26.82
C ALA A 539 17.41 -12.05 27.78
N GLY A 540 18.08 -11.00 27.34
CA GLY A 540 18.10 -9.67 27.94
C GLY A 540 17.44 -8.67 26.99
N PRO A 541 16.68 -7.69 27.50
CA PRO A 541 15.99 -6.73 26.65
C PRO A 541 16.98 -5.76 26.01
N ARG A 542 16.89 -5.57 24.69
CA ARG A 542 17.60 -4.51 23.95
C ARG A 542 16.58 -3.55 23.38
N THR A 543 16.75 -2.25 23.62
CA THR A 543 15.81 -1.26 23.10
C THR A 543 15.92 -1.15 21.58
N PHE A 544 14.79 -0.93 20.91
CA PHE A 544 14.81 -0.71 19.47
C PHE A 544 15.56 0.58 19.09
N ARG A 545 15.56 1.60 19.96
CA ARG A 545 16.37 2.81 19.78
C ARG A 545 17.88 2.49 19.71
N ASP A 546 18.36 1.58 20.54
CA ASP A 546 19.77 1.14 20.50
C ASP A 546 20.08 0.32 19.24
N VAL A 547 19.13 -0.50 18.78
CA VAL A 547 19.25 -1.23 17.50
C VAL A 547 19.42 -0.23 16.35
N VAL A 548 18.54 0.78 16.27
CA VAL A 548 18.60 1.83 15.24
C VAL A 548 19.90 2.64 15.35
N ALA A 549 20.27 3.11 16.54
CA ALA A 549 21.51 3.87 16.73
C ALA A 549 22.75 3.07 16.33
N SER A 550 22.79 1.77 16.64
CA SER A 550 23.87 0.87 16.24
C SER A 550 23.95 0.72 14.72
N ALA A 551 22.81 0.54 14.05
CA ALA A 551 22.72 0.46 12.60
C ALA A 551 23.19 1.75 11.94
N GLN A 552 22.68 2.91 12.38
CA GLN A 552 23.11 4.21 11.85
C GLN A 552 24.61 4.44 12.03
N SER A 553 25.16 4.04 13.17
CA SER A 553 26.61 4.15 13.44
C SER A 553 27.42 3.27 12.50
N ALA A 554 26.99 2.02 12.28
CA ALA A 554 27.65 1.10 11.36
C ALA A 554 27.59 1.58 9.90
N GLY A 555 26.48 2.18 9.49
CA GLY A 555 26.33 2.75 8.14
C GLY A 555 27.25 3.94 7.88
N ARG A 556 27.52 4.76 8.92
CA ARG A 556 28.36 5.96 8.83
C ARG A 556 29.85 5.68 9.02
N ASP A 557 30.24 4.51 9.52
CA ASP A 557 31.64 4.15 9.73
C ASP A 557 32.39 4.03 8.39
N PRO A 558 33.38 4.89 8.11
CA PRO A 558 34.14 4.84 6.85
C PRO A 558 34.92 3.54 6.65
N ALA A 559 35.38 2.88 7.73
CA ALA A 559 36.11 1.64 7.65
C ALA A 559 35.19 0.46 7.29
N ALA A 560 33.98 0.47 7.84
CA ALA A 560 32.91 -0.49 7.52
C ALA A 560 32.36 -0.27 6.10
N ALA A 561 32.28 0.99 5.66
CA ALA A 561 31.83 1.38 4.31
C ALA A 561 32.83 1.05 3.18
N ALA A 562 34.10 0.76 3.51
CA ALA A 562 35.11 0.40 2.51
C ALA A 562 34.93 -1.03 1.93
N ASP A 563 34.11 -1.86 2.57
CA ASP A 563 33.74 -3.21 2.12
C ASP A 563 32.35 -3.58 2.67
N PRO A 564 31.28 -2.94 2.17
CA PRO A 564 29.95 -3.13 2.71
C PRO A 564 29.37 -4.48 2.32
N TRP A 565 28.41 -4.94 3.10
CA TRP A 565 27.54 -6.05 2.71
C TRP A 565 26.70 -5.66 1.51
N THR A 566 26.40 -6.65 0.67
CA THR A 566 25.59 -6.44 -0.54
C THR A 566 24.12 -6.68 -0.25
N LEU A 567 23.26 -5.77 -0.68
CA LEU A 567 21.81 -5.97 -0.70
C LEU A 567 21.45 -6.91 -1.85
N ARG A 568 20.64 -7.93 -1.58
CA ARG A 568 20.23 -8.91 -2.59
C ARG A 568 18.82 -9.45 -2.36
N GLN A 569 18.17 -9.85 -3.44
CA GLN A 569 16.93 -10.59 -3.37
C GLN A 569 17.22 -12.04 -2.92
N PRO A 570 16.57 -12.56 -1.86
CA PRO A 570 16.69 -13.97 -1.51
C PRO A 570 16.21 -14.89 -2.66
N PRO A 571 16.88 -16.02 -2.94
CA PRO A 571 16.44 -16.95 -3.98
C PRO A 571 14.99 -17.42 -3.76
N GLY A 572 14.20 -17.51 -4.84
CA GLY A 572 12.82 -18.00 -4.78
C GLY A 572 11.77 -17.01 -4.24
N THR A 573 12.12 -15.72 -4.04
CA THR A 573 11.20 -14.69 -3.49
C THR A 573 10.74 -13.63 -4.50
N VAL A 574 11.05 -13.81 -5.80
CA VAL A 574 10.72 -12.83 -6.86
C VAL A 574 9.21 -12.73 -7.15
N GLY A 575 8.44 -13.78 -6.83
CA GLY A 575 6.99 -13.85 -7.12
C GLY A 575 6.12 -12.81 -6.41
N SER A 576 6.65 -12.12 -5.41
CA SER A 576 5.94 -11.11 -4.61
C SER A 576 6.19 -9.67 -5.06
N ARG A 577 6.92 -9.46 -6.15
CA ARG A 577 7.28 -8.14 -6.69
C ARG A 577 6.08 -7.42 -7.31
N VAL A 578 5.96 -6.10 -7.10
CA VAL A 578 4.97 -5.26 -7.80
C VAL A 578 5.26 -5.22 -9.32
N PRO A 579 4.29 -5.51 -10.20
CA PRO A 579 4.49 -5.42 -11.64
C PRO A 579 4.82 -4.00 -12.15
N ASP A 580 5.67 -3.91 -13.17
CA ASP A 580 6.08 -2.62 -13.78
C ASP A 580 4.88 -1.79 -14.28
N ARG A 581 3.82 -2.44 -14.80
CA ARG A 581 2.59 -1.76 -15.23
C ARG A 581 1.90 -0.96 -14.11
N ILE A 582 1.94 -1.49 -12.87
CA ILE A 582 1.32 -0.83 -11.71
C ILE A 582 2.22 0.30 -11.24
N VAL A 583 3.54 0.07 -11.21
CA VAL A 583 4.56 1.08 -10.89
C VAL A 583 4.46 2.28 -11.83
N SER A 584 4.43 2.05 -13.15
CA SER A 584 4.33 3.12 -14.14
C SER A 584 3.00 3.86 -14.04
N THR A 585 1.89 3.15 -13.84
CA THR A 585 0.56 3.76 -13.69
C THR A 585 0.47 4.63 -12.43
N ALA A 586 1.02 4.17 -11.31
CA ALA A 586 1.08 4.93 -10.06
C ALA A 586 1.94 6.20 -10.24
N ALA A 587 3.10 6.08 -10.88
CA ALA A 587 3.98 7.20 -11.18
C ALA A 587 3.30 8.24 -12.09
N ASP A 588 2.70 7.80 -13.21
CA ASP A 588 1.93 8.65 -14.12
C ASP A 588 0.82 9.41 -13.40
N HIS A 589 0.04 8.70 -12.58
CA HIS A 589 -1.04 9.29 -11.80
C HIS A 589 -0.53 10.38 -10.86
N VAL A 590 0.54 10.11 -10.10
CA VAL A 590 1.09 11.10 -9.16
C VAL A 590 1.64 12.32 -9.88
N ARG A 591 2.27 12.18 -11.05
CA ARG A 591 2.68 13.33 -11.87
C ARG A 591 1.51 14.19 -12.29
N GLN A 592 0.36 13.61 -12.62
CA GLN A 592 -0.85 14.37 -12.95
C GLN A 592 -1.43 15.07 -11.72
N VAL A 593 -1.44 14.40 -10.56
CA VAL A 593 -1.86 14.99 -9.29
C VAL A 593 -0.95 16.16 -8.89
N ASP A 594 0.36 16.06 -9.11
CA ASP A 594 1.33 17.15 -8.92
C ASP A 594 1.02 18.37 -9.78
N ARG A 595 0.73 18.17 -11.06
CA ARG A 595 0.37 19.25 -11.97
C ARG A 595 -0.93 19.94 -11.52
N LEU A 596 -1.94 19.19 -11.10
CA LEU A 596 -3.16 19.79 -10.55
C LEU A 596 -2.85 20.59 -9.28
N GLY A 597 -2.12 20.00 -8.34
CA GLY A 597 -1.73 20.65 -7.09
C GLY A 597 -0.98 21.97 -7.28
N ALA A 598 -0.14 22.07 -8.32
CA ALA A 598 0.59 23.29 -8.66
C ALA A 598 -0.31 24.43 -9.21
N ALA A 599 -1.43 24.07 -9.84
CA ALA A 599 -2.40 25.02 -10.37
C ALA A 599 -3.35 25.56 -9.29
N LEU A 600 -3.56 24.79 -8.21
CA LEU A 600 -4.41 25.16 -7.08
C LEU A 600 -3.75 26.19 -6.18
N MET A 601 -4.56 27.02 -5.53
CA MET A 601 -4.12 28.05 -4.59
C MET A 601 -4.64 27.76 -3.17
N PRO A 602 -3.87 28.10 -2.12
CA PRO A 602 -4.35 28.00 -0.76
C PRO A 602 -5.44 29.05 -0.47
N LEU A 603 -6.41 28.68 0.36
CA LEU A 603 -7.37 29.63 0.91
C LEU A 603 -6.77 30.32 2.15
N PRO A 604 -6.85 31.66 2.27
CA PRO A 604 -6.41 32.36 3.48
C PRO A 604 -7.19 31.87 4.70
N LYS A 605 -6.49 31.58 5.81
CA LYS A 605 -7.08 31.23 7.11
C LYS A 605 -7.90 29.92 7.14
N THR A 606 -7.73 29.04 6.15
CA THR A 606 -8.35 27.71 6.11
C THR A 606 -7.26 26.62 6.17
N PRO A 607 -7.44 25.52 6.90
CA PRO A 607 -6.45 24.43 6.96
C PRO A 607 -6.33 23.64 5.64
N LEU A 608 -7.29 23.79 4.72
CA LEU A 608 -7.29 23.13 3.42
C LEU A 608 -6.30 23.81 2.46
N THR A 609 -5.16 23.17 2.26
CA THR A 609 -4.14 23.57 1.27
C THR A 609 -4.20 22.68 0.02
N PRO A 610 -3.64 23.10 -1.12
CA PRO A 610 -3.51 22.23 -2.30
C PRO A 610 -2.87 20.87 -2.02
N ARG A 611 -1.88 20.85 -1.11
CA ARG A 611 -1.22 19.62 -0.68
C ARG A 611 -2.17 18.71 0.09
N VAL A 612 -2.91 19.25 1.06
CA VAL A 612 -3.89 18.49 1.86
C VAL A 612 -5.04 18.00 0.98
N TYR A 613 -5.52 18.84 0.05
CA TYR A 613 -6.58 18.46 -0.89
C TYR A 613 -6.17 17.29 -1.80
N THR A 614 -4.92 17.29 -2.28
CA THR A 614 -4.42 16.26 -3.20
C THR A 614 -3.74 15.07 -2.53
N SER A 615 -3.50 15.09 -1.20
CA SER A 615 -2.76 14.03 -0.51
C SER A 615 -3.40 12.65 -0.68
N PRO A 616 -4.73 12.47 -0.52
CA PRO A 616 -5.32 11.14 -0.61
C PRO A 616 -5.14 10.48 -1.98
N LEU A 617 -5.11 11.29 -3.05
CA LEU A 617 -4.88 10.79 -4.41
C LEU A 617 -3.44 10.30 -4.63
N ARG A 618 -2.46 10.82 -3.87
CA ARG A 618 -1.08 10.33 -3.87
C ARG A 618 -0.96 9.08 -3.02
N GLU A 619 -1.57 9.12 -1.85
CA GLU A 619 -1.63 7.97 -0.94
C GLU A 619 -2.33 6.79 -1.60
N ASP A 620 -3.32 7.00 -2.47
CA ASP A 620 -3.91 5.94 -3.29
C ASP A 620 -2.91 5.26 -4.22
N ALA A 621 -1.98 6.03 -4.80
CA ALA A 621 -0.91 5.45 -5.59
C ALA A 621 0.11 4.71 -4.72
N VAL A 622 0.40 5.19 -3.51
CA VAL A 622 1.24 4.48 -2.53
C VAL A 622 0.59 3.15 -2.12
N ARG A 623 -0.70 3.14 -1.74
CA ARG A 623 -1.47 1.93 -1.41
C ARG A 623 -1.54 0.94 -2.56
N ALA A 624 -1.54 1.40 -3.82
CA ALA A 624 -1.52 0.53 -4.99
C ALA A 624 -0.17 -0.19 -5.17
N LEU A 625 0.91 0.35 -4.59
CA LEU A 625 2.25 -0.23 -4.59
C LEU A 625 2.53 -1.09 -3.33
N ARG A 626 1.50 -1.41 -2.54
CA ARG A 626 1.64 -2.29 -1.36
C ARG A 626 2.32 -3.62 -1.71
N TRP A 627 3.16 -4.10 -0.80
CA TRP A 627 3.72 -5.43 -0.86
C TRP A 627 2.68 -6.49 -0.44
N ALA A 628 2.76 -7.69 -1.01
CA ALA A 628 1.92 -8.83 -0.59
C ALA A 628 2.61 -10.16 -0.92
N PRO A 629 2.43 -11.21 -0.08
CA PRO A 629 3.01 -12.53 -0.35
C PRO A 629 2.40 -13.18 -1.59
N ALA A 630 1.09 -13.05 -1.79
CA ALA A 630 0.36 -13.51 -2.98
C ALA A 630 -0.19 -12.31 -3.78
N ARG A 631 0.36 -12.08 -4.98
CA ARG A 631 0.06 -10.88 -5.79
C ARG A 631 -1.24 -10.91 -6.57
N SER A 632 -1.77 -12.08 -6.93
CA SER A 632 -2.90 -12.17 -7.88
C SER A 632 -4.15 -11.40 -7.41
N ALA A 633 -4.49 -11.47 -6.13
CA ALA A 633 -5.61 -10.71 -5.55
C ALA A 633 -5.28 -9.22 -5.43
N VAL A 634 -4.09 -8.89 -4.93
CA VAL A 634 -3.68 -7.50 -4.64
C VAL A 634 -3.42 -6.68 -5.91
N ASP A 635 -3.02 -7.31 -7.00
CA ASP A 635 -2.88 -6.69 -8.33
C ASP A 635 -4.23 -6.17 -8.86
N GLY A 636 -5.30 -6.94 -8.62
CA GLY A 636 -6.67 -6.54 -8.96
C GLY A 636 -7.10 -5.30 -8.18
N ASP A 637 -6.92 -5.34 -6.86
CA ASP A 637 -7.24 -4.23 -5.96
C ASP A 637 -6.46 -2.95 -6.32
N ALA A 638 -5.17 -3.08 -6.63
CA ALA A 638 -4.33 -1.97 -7.06
C ALA A 638 -4.84 -1.35 -8.37
N THR A 639 -5.28 -2.18 -9.33
CA THR A 639 -5.84 -1.71 -10.61
C THR A 639 -7.16 -0.98 -10.39
N ILE A 640 -8.05 -1.53 -9.56
CA ILE A 640 -9.33 -0.93 -9.19
C ILE A 640 -9.12 0.44 -8.51
N ARG A 641 -8.20 0.50 -7.54
CA ARG A 641 -7.84 1.73 -6.83
C ARG A 641 -7.30 2.81 -7.77
N LEU A 642 -6.34 2.47 -8.63
CA LEU A 642 -5.78 3.43 -9.58
C LEU A 642 -6.81 3.89 -10.61
N THR A 643 -7.76 3.02 -10.99
CA THR A 643 -8.89 3.40 -11.86
C THR A 643 -9.79 4.43 -11.18
N ALA A 644 -10.15 4.20 -9.92
CA ALA A 644 -10.95 5.13 -9.12
C ALA A 644 -10.23 6.47 -8.89
N ALA A 645 -8.93 6.44 -8.58
CA ALA A 645 -8.12 7.64 -8.38
C ALA A 645 -8.03 8.48 -9.67
N ARG A 646 -7.82 7.85 -10.82
CA ARG A 646 -7.77 8.53 -12.12
C ARG A 646 -9.12 9.08 -12.55
N SER A 647 -10.21 8.33 -12.35
CA SER A 647 -11.56 8.82 -12.67
C SER A 647 -11.93 10.05 -11.84
N SER A 648 -11.55 10.05 -10.55
CA SER A 648 -11.69 11.21 -9.67
C SER A 648 -10.90 12.42 -10.15
N LEU A 649 -9.64 12.24 -10.55
CA LEU A 649 -8.81 13.31 -11.10
C LEU A 649 -9.43 13.90 -12.37
N SER A 650 -9.84 13.05 -13.32
CA SER A 650 -10.54 13.49 -14.54
C SER A 650 -11.79 14.28 -14.20
N ALA A 651 -12.55 13.85 -13.19
CA ALA A 651 -13.77 14.52 -12.80
C ALA A 651 -13.53 15.86 -12.07
N GLN A 652 -12.42 16.00 -11.35
CA GLN A 652 -11.97 17.29 -10.80
C GLN A 652 -11.60 18.27 -11.93
N LEU A 653 -10.86 17.81 -12.94
CA LEU A 653 -10.52 18.64 -14.10
C LEU A 653 -11.77 19.05 -14.89
N ALA A 654 -12.76 18.17 -15.01
CA ALA A 654 -14.04 18.45 -15.66
C ALA A 654 -14.94 19.42 -14.85
N SER A 655 -14.73 19.51 -13.53
CA SER A 655 -15.49 20.40 -12.64
C SER A 655 -15.10 21.88 -12.76
N VAL A 656 -14.08 22.17 -13.56
CA VAL A 656 -13.69 23.52 -13.94
C VAL A 656 -13.96 23.68 -15.43
N ASN A 657 -14.90 24.56 -15.80
CA ASN A 657 -15.36 24.68 -17.18
C ASN A 657 -15.71 26.11 -17.57
N ILE A 658 -15.73 26.35 -18.88
CA ILE A 658 -16.27 27.58 -19.46
C ILE A 658 -17.77 27.38 -19.63
N LEU A 659 -18.58 28.29 -19.10
CA LEU A 659 -20.03 28.27 -19.28
C LEU A 659 -20.35 28.69 -20.72
N SER A 660 -20.98 27.78 -21.48
CA SER A 660 -21.41 28.08 -22.83
C SER A 660 -22.54 29.13 -22.81
N PRO A 661 -22.39 30.24 -23.55
CA PRO A 661 -23.42 31.28 -23.63
C PRO A 661 -24.60 30.90 -24.54
N GLY A 662 -24.59 29.71 -25.15
CA GLY A 662 -25.74 29.13 -25.86
C GLY A 662 -26.12 29.79 -27.20
N GLY A 663 -25.37 30.78 -27.69
CA GLY A 663 -25.71 31.54 -28.90
C GLY A 663 -24.51 32.07 -29.69
N SER A 664 -24.80 32.83 -30.75
CA SER A 664 -23.79 33.54 -31.54
C SER A 664 -23.44 34.89 -30.90
N TYR A 665 -22.16 35.24 -30.89
CA TYR A 665 -21.71 36.60 -30.54
C TYR A 665 -21.72 37.47 -31.80
N THR A 666 -22.15 38.71 -31.67
CA THR A 666 -21.98 39.73 -32.71
C THR A 666 -21.07 40.81 -32.17
N LEU A 667 -19.93 41.05 -32.81
CA LEU A 667 -19.02 42.13 -32.46
C LEU A 667 -19.59 43.44 -32.99
N ALA A 668 -19.76 44.42 -32.09
CA ALA A 668 -20.25 45.75 -32.44
C ALA A 668 -19.19 46.60 -33.17
N SER A 669 -17.90 46.29 -32.98
CA SER A 669 -16.75 46.90 -33.64
C SER A 669 -15.63 45.88 -33.80
N ASP A 670 -14.66 46.21 -34.65
CA ASP A 670 -13.38 45.51 -34.85
C ASP A 670 -12.57 45.23 -33.56
N LYS A 671 -12.89 45.88 -32.44
CA LYS A 671 -12.20 45.74 -31.14
C LYS A 671 -13.12 45.44 -29.94
N SER A 672 -14.32 44.89 -30.14
CA SER A 672 -15.22 44.57 -29.02
C SER A 672 -14.68 43.39 -28.16
N PRO A 673 -14.67 43.49 -26.82
CA PRO A 673 -14.25 42.38 -25.98
C PRO A 673 -15.30 41.26 -25.98
N LEU A 674 -14.83 40.02 -25.92
CA LEU A 674 -15.65 38.83 -25.76
C LEU A 674 -15.81 38.51 -24.27
N LEU A 675 -17.04 38.55 -23.78
CA LEU A 675 -17.37 38.24 -22.39
C LEU A 675 -17.70 36.76 -22.24
N LEU A 676 -16.92 36.04 -21.42
CA LEU A 676 -17.14 34.64 -21.09
C LEU A 676 -17.27 34.48 -19.58
N ALA A 677 -17.97 33.45 -19.14
CA ALA A 677 -18.00 33.07 -17.74
C ALA A 677 -17.31 31.72 -17.57
N ALA A 678 -16.43 31.60 -16.58
CA ALA A 678 -15.80 30.34 -16.21
C ALA A 678 -16.19 29.99 -14.77
N ARG A 679 -16.47 28.70 -14.54
CA ARG A 679 -16.92 28.16 -13.26
C ARG A 679 -15.89 27.18 -12.71
N ASN A 680 -15.66 27.24 -11.41
CA ASN A 680 -14.83 26.32 -10.66
C ASN A 680 -15.64 25.72 -9.50
N ASP A 681 -15.96 24.42 -9.59
CA ASP A 681 -16.65 23.70 -8.51
C ASP A 681 -15.68 23.08 -7.48
N LEU A 682 -14.36 23.22 -7.65
CA LEU A 682 -13.37 22.75 -6.68
C LEU A 682 -13.45 23.55 -5.37
N PRO A 683 -13.10 22.95 -4.22
CA PRO A 683 -13.09 23.64 -2.92
C PRO A 683 -11.91 24.61 -2.77
N LEU A 684 -11.00 24.67 -3.75
CA LEU A 684 -9.85 25.56 -3.76
C LEU A 684 -9.87 26.44 -5.02
N PRO A 685 -9.36 27.68 -4.95
CA PRO A 685 -9.15 28.50 -6.14
C PRO A 685 -8.11 27.85 -7.06
N ILE A 686 -8.23 28.11 -8.36
CA ILE A 686 -7.37 27.53 -9.39
C ILE A 686 -6.92 28.58 -10.40
N ARG A 687 -5.65 28.51 -10.79
CA ARG A 687 -5.07 29.35 -11.85
C ARG A 687 -5.23 28.68 -13.21
N THR A 688 -5.82 29.42 -14.14
CA THR A 688 -6.15 28.93 -15.48
C THR A 688 -5.69 29.89 -16.56
N VAL A 689 -5.58 29.39 -17.78
CA VAL A 689 -5.28 30.13 -19.00
C VAL A 689 -6.27 29.67 -20.05
N ILE A 690 -6.81 30.61 -20.83
CA ILE A 690 -7.72 30.28 -21.92
C ILE A 690 -6.89 30.08 -23.18
N ASN A 691 -7.00 28.90 -23.78
CA ASN A 691 -6.39 28.62 -25.08
C ASN A 691 -7.43 28.75 -26.19
N VAL A 692 -7.09 29.55 -27.19
CA VAL A 692 -7.97 29.94 -28.29
C VAL A 692 -7.46 29.36 -29.60
N ALA A 693 -8.31 28.60 -30.29
CA ALA A 693 -8.09 28.20 -31.67
C ALA A 693 -9.05 28.99 -32.57
N ALA A 694 -8.48 29.93 -33.35
CA ALA A 694 -9.22 30.80 -34.26
C ALA A 694 -8.60 30.74 -35.68
N PRO A 695 -9.42 30.86 -36.75
CA PRO A 695 -8.94 30.97 -38.13
C PRO A 695 -8.16 32.25 -38.44
N ASP A 696 -7.29 32.21 -39.47
CA ASP A 696 -6.46 33.33 -39.90
C ASP A 696 -7.26 34.63 -40.11
N GLY A 697 -6.79 35.75 -39.54
CA GLY A 697 -7.46 37.06 -39.64
C GLY A 697 -8.38 37.41 -38.45
N PHE A 698 -8.53 36.50 -37.48
CA PHE A 698 -9.22 36.73 -36.21
C PHE A 698 -8.29 36.37 -35.05
N SER A 699 -8.02 37.31 -34.13
CA SER A 699 -7.17 37.04 -32.96
C SER A 699 -7.83 37.49 -31.66
N ILE A 700 -7.66 36.69 -30.61
CA ILE A 700 -8.15 36.95 -29.26
C ILE A 700 -6.95 36.90 -28.33
N ASP A 701 -6.73 37.95 -27.55
CA ASP A 701 -5.73 37.93 -26.50
C ASP A 701 -6.30 37.22 -25.27
N ALA A 702 -5.76 36.05 -24.98
CA ALA A 702 -6.17 35.19 -23.87
C ALA A 702 -4.96 34.74 -23.03
N SER A 703 -3.85 35.47 -23.13
CA SER A 703 -2.57 35.12 -22.51
C SER A 703 -2.52 35.36 -21.00
N GLU A 704 -3.46 36.14 -20.46
CA GLU A 704 -3.53 36.45 -19.03
C GLU A 704 -3.95 35.23 -18.19
N VAL A 705 -3.24 35.02 -17.08
CA VAL A 705 -3.59 34.00 -16.08
C VAL A 705 -4.83 34.45 -15.31
N GLN A 706 -5.88 33.63 -15.36
CA GLN A 706 -7.15 33.88 -14.70
C GLN A 706 -7.22 33.09 -13.38
N GLU A 707 -7.60 33.76 -12.30
CA GLU A 707 -7.84 33.12 -11.01
C GLU A 707 -9.34 32.86 -10.83
N LEU A 708 -9.73 31.59 -10.82
CA LEU A 708 -11.12 31.20 -10.58
C LEU A 708 -11.32 30.92 -9.08
N PRO A 709 -12.27 31.61 -8.41
CA PRO A 709 -12.51 31.41 -6.98
C PRO A 709 -12.99 29.99 -6.68
N ALA A 710 -12.78 29.51 -5.45
CA ALA A 710 -13.32 28.23 -4.99
C ALA A 710 -14.85 28.23 -5.02
N ARG A 711 -15.46 27.14 -5.49
CA ARG A 711 -16.93 26.97 -5.58
C ARG A 711 -17.64 28.21 -6.15
N GLY A 712 -17.11 28.78 -7.23
CA GLY A 712 -17.55 30.08 -7.74
C GLY A 712 -17.40 30.25 -9.25
N THR A 713 -17.95 31.36 -9.74
CA THR A 713 -17.91 31.76 -11.15
C THR A 713 -17.21 33.10 -11.29
N ARG A 714 -16.45 33.28 -12.38
CA ARG A 714 -15.82 34.55 -12.74
C ARG A 714 -16.12 34.90 -14.19
N GLN A 715 -16.49 36.15 -14.42
CA GLN A 715 -16.60 36.72 -15.76
C GLN A 715 -15.21 37.16 -16.23
N ILE A 716 -14.87 36.81 -17.47
CA ILE A 716 -13.57 37.05 -18.10
C ILE A 716 -13.84 37.84 -19.38
N GLU A 717 -13.12 38.96 -19.52
CA GLU A 717 -13.19 39.80 -20.71
C GLU A 717 -11.99 39.51 -21.59
N LEU A 718 -12.22 39.06 -22.82
CA LEU A 718 -11.17 38.73 -23.78
C LEU A 718 -11.11 39.78 -24.89
N PRO A 719 -10.04 40.59 -24.98
CA PRO A 719 -9.85 41.52 -26.08
C PRO A 719 -9.80 40.78 -27.43
N THR A 720 -10.62 41.22 -28.40
CA THR A 720 -10.65 40.62 -29.74
C THR A 720 -10.25 41.61 -30.83
N THR A 721 -9.68 41.11 -31.92
CA THR A 721 -9.44 41.88 -33.14
C THR A 721 -9.93 41.09 -34.35
N ALA A 722 -10.76 41.73 -35.17
CA ALA A 722 -11.33 41.13 -36.38
C ALA A 722 -11.00 41.98 -37.61
N ASN A 723 -10.31 41.37 -38.59
CA ASN A 723 -9.89 42.08 -39.81
C ASN A 723 -10.85 41.92 -40.99
N ASP A 724 -11.78 40.96 -40.92
CA ASP A 724 -12.74 40.63 -41.97
C ASP A 724 -14.17 40.55 -41.42
N SER A 725 -15.16 40.93 -42.24
CA SER A 725 -16.59 40.74 -41.92
C SER A 725 -17.05 39.37 -42.40
N ARG A 726 -16.97 38.39 -41.51
CA ARG A 726 -17.44 37.03 -41.75
C ARG A 726 -17.87 36.38 -40.43
N GLN A 727 -18.64 35.31 -40.56
CA GLN A 727 -18.97 34.42 -39.44
C GLN A 727 -17.77 33.48 -39.21
N VAL A 728 -17.21 33.53 -37.99
CA VAL A 728 -16.03 32.74 -37.61
C VAL A 728 -16.40 31.82 -36.46
N ALA A 729 -16.08 30.53 -36.60
CA ALA A 729 -16.11 29.60 -35.49
C ALA A 729 -14.80 29.69 -34.70
N VAL A 730 -14.89 29.94 -33.40
CA VAL A 730 -13.74 30.00 -32.48
C VAL A 730 -13.91 28.89 -31.47
N GLN A 731 -12.88 28.07 -31.29
CA GLN A 731 -12.84 27.07 -30.24
C GLN A 731 -12.06 27.61 -29.05
N LEU A 732 -12.68 27.57 -27.87
CA LEU A 732 -12.11 28.02 -26.61
C LEU A 732 -11.95 26.81 -25.70
N SER A 733 -10.77 26.65 -25.13
CA SER A 733 -10.47 25.60 -24.16
C SER A 733 -9.81 26.21 -22.93
N LEU A 734 -10.11 25.66 -21.77
CA LEU A 734 -9.50 26.11 -20.52
C LEU A 734 -8.36 25.17 -20.16
N ARG A 735 -7.23 25.74 -19.72
CA ARG A 735 -6.07 24.95 -19.27
C ARG A 735 -5.58 25.48 -17.93
N THR A 736 -4.90 24.64 -17.15
CA THR A 736 -4.17 25.12 -15.96
C THR A 736 -2.87 25.82 -16.37
N THR A 737 -2.26 26.56 -15.44
CA THR A 737 -0.88 27.09 -15.64
C THR A 737 0.18 26.01 -15.78
N SER A 738 -0.15 24.76 -15.45
CA SER A 738 0.69 23.56 -15.65
C SER A 738 0.31 22.77 -16.91
N ASP A 739 -0.41 23.41 -17.84
CA ASP A 739 -0.81 22.89 -19.15
C ASP A 739 -1.77 21.68 -19.13
N MET A 740 -2.56 21.51 -18.08
CA MET A 740 -3.62 20.48 -18.03
C MET A 740 -4.93 21.00 -18.62
N SER A 741 -5.58 20.23 -19.48
CA SER A 741 -6.91 20.58 -20.00
C SER A 741 -7.97 20.54 -18.89
N LEU A 742 -8.86 21.54 -18.87
CA LEU A 742 -9.97 21.68 -17.94
C LEU A 742 -11.29 21.73 -18.70
N GLY A 743 -12.28 21.00 -18.22
CA GLY A 743 -13.61 20.93 -18.83
C GLY A 743 -13.60 20.44 -20.28
N GLU A 744 -14.74 20.62 -20.95
CA GLU A 744 -14.87 20.41 -22.38
C GLU A 744 -14.64 21.73 -23.13
N PRO A 745 -14.00 21.71 -24.31
CA PRO A 745 -13.86 22.91 -25.13
C PRO A 745 -15.23 23.36 -25.65
N ILE A 746 -15.45 24.68 -25.67
CA ILE A 746 -16.66 25.27 -26.25
C ILE A 746 -16.35 25.82 -27.64
N GLN A 747 -17.34 25.74 -28.53
CA GLN A 747 -17.29 26.38 -29.84
C GLN A 747 -18.29 27.53 -29.83
N ILE A 748 -17.79 28.74 -30.09
CA ILE A 748 -18.63 29.92 -30.24
C ILE A 748 -18.57 30.41 -31.68
N THR A 749 -19.68 30.97 -32.14
CA THR A 749 -19.76 31.55 -33.47
C THR A 749 -19.78 33.07 -33.34
N VAL A 750 -18.73 33.72 -33.83
CA VAL A 750 -18.56 35.17 -33.75
C VAL A 750 -18.85 35.79 -35.12
N HIS A 751 -19.82 36.69 -35.17
CA HIS A 751 -20.10 37.53 -36.32
C HIS A 751 -19.34 38.84 -36.19
N SER A 752 -18.44 39.11 -37.12
CA SER A 752 -17.75 40.39 -37.22
C SER A 752 -18.46 41.31 -38.21
N ASN A 753 -18.90 42.48 -37.74
CA ASN A 753 -19.43 43.55 -38.60
C ASN A 753 -18.34 44.57 -39.00
N ALA A 754 -17.06 44.17 -38.98
CA ALA A 754 -15.95 45.05 -39.34
C ALA A 754 -16.00 45.41 -40.84
N TYR A 755 -16.47 46.61 -41.18
CA TYR A 755 -16.43 47.13 -42.54
C TYR A 755 -14.97 47.19 -43.03
N GLY A 756 -14.65 46.39 -44.04
CA GLY A 756 -13.30 46.26 -44.56
C GLY A 756 -12.73 47.59 -45.10
N ARG A 757 -11.40 47.71 -45.01
CA ARG A 757 -10.57 48.73 -45.67
C ARG A 757 -11.01 49.16 -47.09
N PRO A 758 -11.54 48.30 -47.99
CA PRO A 758 -12.00 48.75 -49.31
C PRO A 758 -13.09 49.83 -49.28
N LEU A 759 -14.03 49.83 -48.32
CA LEU A 759 -15.05 50.88 -48.28
C LEU A 759 -14.41 52.25 -48.03
N PHE A 760 -13.47 52.33 -47.07
CA PHE A 760 -12.69 53.54 -46.81
C PHE A 760 -11.93 54.02 -48.05
N TRP A 761 -11.27 53.10 -48.78
CA TRP A 761 -10.57 53.44 -50.03
C TRP A 761 -11.52 53.85 -51.15
N ILE A 762 -12.70 53.24 -51.26
CA ILE A 762 -13.74 53.63 -52.21
C ILE A 762 -14.28 55.02 -51.86
N THR A 763 -14.53 55.34 -50.60
CA THR A 763 -14.96 56.67 -50.17
C THR A 763 -13.87 57.71 -50.38
N CYS A 764 -12.60 57.39 -50.09
CA CYS A 764 -11.48 58.27 -50.41
C CYS A 764 -11.33 58.47 -51.92
N ALA A 765 -11.44 57.41 -52.73
CA ALA A 765 -11.38 57.50 -54.18
C ALA A 765 -12.55 58.31 -54.75
N ALA A 766 -13.77 58.11 -54.24
CA ALA A 766 -14.95 58.90 -54.61
C ALA A 766 -14.80 60.36 -54.18
N GLY A 767 -14.22 60.63 -53.00
CA GLY A 767 -13.90 61.98 -52.52
C GLY A 767 -12.85 62.67 -53.38
N VAL A 768 -11.76 61.98 -53.72
CA VAL A 768 -10.72 62.47 -54.65
C VAL A 768 -11.31 62.70 -56.04
N LEU A 769 -12.17 61.79 -56.53
CA LEU A 769 -12.87 61.93 -57.81
C LEU A 769 -13.80 63.15 -57.78
N LEU A 770 -14.51 63.39 -56.68
CA LEU A 770 -15.36 64.57 -56.49
C LEU A 770 -14.55 65.85 -56.47
N VAL A 771 -13.40 65.87 -55.79
CA VAL A 771 -12.48 67.03 -55.79
C VAL A 771 -11.91 67.27 -57.18
N LEU A 772 -11.53 66.22 -57.91
CA LEU A 772 -11.06 66.32 -59.30
C LEU A 772 -12.16 66.79 -60.26
N LEU A 773 -13.38 66.27 -60.13
CA LEU A 773 -14.53 66.68 -60.95
C LEU A 773 -14.97 68.11 -60.63
N SER A 774 -14.96 68.50 -59.35
CA SER A 774 -15.28 69.87 -58.90
C SER A 774 -14.19 70.85 -59.33
N GLY A 775 -12.92 70.47 -59.20
CA GLY A 775 -11.77 71.24 -59.71
C GLY A 775 -11.81 71.39 -61.23
N ARG A 776 -12.15 70.32 -61.97
CA ARG A 776 -12.35 70.35 -63.43
C ARG A 776 -13.54 71.23 -63.82
N ARG A 777 -14.64 71.21 -63.07
CA ARG A 777 -15.81 72.06 -63.31
C ARG A 777 -15.50 73.54 -63.07
N LEU A 778 -14.75 73.86 -62.02
CA LEU A 778 -14.33 75.23 -61.72
C LEU A 778 -13.30 75.74 -62.74
N TRP A 779 -12.38 74.90 -63.19
CA TRP A 779 -11.39 75.23 -64.22
C TRP A 779 -12.00 75.44 -65.61
N ARG A 780 -13.04 74.67 -65.98
CA ARG A 780 -13.82 74.92 -67.20
C ARG A 780 -14.65 76.21 -67.13
N ARG A 781 -15.15 76.58 -65.95
CA ARG A 781 -15.86 77.85 -65.72
C ARG A 781 -14.94 79.07 -65.89
N PHE A 782 -13.66 78.97 -65.52
CA PHE A 782 -12.66 80.03 -65.76
C PHE A 782 -12.16 80.11 -67.21
N ARG A 783 -12.44 79.10 -68.07
CA ARG A 783 -12.04 79.08 -69.49
C ARG A 783 -13.20 79.25 -70.50
N GLY A 784 -14.42 79.52 -70.04
CA GLY A 784 -15.50 79.99 -70.92
C GLY A 784 -16.07 78.96 -71.91
N GLN A 785 -16.18 77.68 -71.54
CA GLN A 785 -16.89 76.67 -72.35
C GLN A 785 -18.08 76.04 -71.59
N PRO A 786 -19.32 76.11 -72.12
CA PRO A 786 -20.49 75.44 -71.55
C PRO A 786 -20.39 73.90 -71.66
N ASP A 787 -20.86 73.19 -70.64
CA ASP A 787 -20.88 71.72 -70.59
C ASP A 787 -22.08 71.16 -71.37
N ARG A 788 -21.89 70.02 -72.04
CA ARG A 788 -22.90 69.42 -72.95
C ARG A 788 -24.09 68.80 -72.21
N ALA A 789 -24.01 68.68 -70.89
CA ALA A 789 -25.06 68.10 -70.03
C ALA A 789 -26.22 69.08 -69.71
N ASP A 790 -26.09 70.36 -70.07
CA ASP A 790 -27.12 71.39 -69.84
C ASP A 790 -27.86 71.80 -71.13
N ALA A 791 -27.65 71.10 -72.25
CA ALA A 791 -28.20 71.50 -73.57
C ALA A 791 -29.66 71.09 -73.81
N ASP A 792 -30.19 70.07 -73.11
CA ASP A 792 -31.49 69.45 -73.42
C ASP A 792 -32.55 69.63 -72.32
N ARG A 793 -32.49 70.71 -71.53
CA ARG A 793 -33.57 71.04 -70.59
C ARG A 793 -34.57 71.99 -71.27
N PRO A 794 -35.79 71.55 -71.61
CA PRO A 794 -36.81 72.47 -72.12
C PRO A 794 -37.16 73.52 -71.04
N PRO A 795 -37.50 74.76 -71.44
CA PRO A 795 -37.90 75.79 -70.49
C PRO A 795 -39.13 75.32 -69.70
N ALA A 796 -39.14 75.61 -68.40
CA ALA A 796 -40.27 75.32 -67.51
C ALA A 796 -41.57 75.88 -68.11
N ASP A 797 -42.58 75.03 -68.22
CA ASP A 797 -43.89 75.44 -68.72
C ASP A 797 -44.64 76.29 -67.68
N GLU A 798 -45.74 76.90 -68.11
CA GLU A 798 -46.52 77.79 -67.27
C GLU A 798 -47.20 77.06 -66.09
N HIS A 799 -47.23 75.72 -66.12
CA HIS A 799 -47.77 74.87 -65.06
C HIS A 799 -46.78 74.77 -63.89
N ASP A 800 -45.49 74.55 -64.16
CA ASP A 800 -44.43 74.50 -63.15
C ASP A 800 -44.25 75.85 -62.41
N ARG A 801 -44.45 76.98 -63.11
CA ARG A 801 -44.43 78.31 -62.49
C ARG A 801 -45.61 78.57 -61.55
N ARG A 802 -46.77 77.94 -61.79
CA ARG A 802 -47.95 78.08 -60.92
C ARG A 802 -47.82 77.23 -59.65
N LEU A 803 -47.17 76.07 -59.73
CA LEU A 803 -46.87 75.21 -58.58
C LEU A 803 -45.84 75.81 -57.61
N ALA A 804 -44.85 76.56 -58.11
CA ALA A 804 -43.87 77.25 -57.26
C ALA A 804 -44.46 78.44 -56.49
N ASN A 805 -45.48 79.11 -57.05
CA ASN A 805 -46.13 80.27 -56.43
C ASN A 805 -47.22 79.89 -55.41
N SER A 806 -47.72 78.65 -55.40
CA SER A 806 -48.75 78.21 -54.44
C SER A 806 -48.18 77.78 -53.09
N TYR A 807 -46.91 77.35 -53.03
CA TYR A 807 -46.24 76.97 -51.77
C TYR A 807 -45.90 78.16 -50.86
N SER A 808 -45.83 79.38 -51.40
CA SER A 808 -45.50 80.60 -50.65
C SER A 808 -46.71 81.29 -50.01
N ALA A 809 -47.95 80.86 -50.31
CA ALA A 809 -49.17 81.52 -49.86
C ALA A 809 -49.86 80.90 -48.64
N HIS A 810 -49.30 79.86 -47.99
CA HIS A 810 -49.95 79.15 -46.86
C HIS A 810 -49.17 79.17 -45.54
N ARG A 811 -48.27 80.15 -45.34
CA ARG A 811 -47.63 80.35 -44.04
C ARG A 811 -48.20 81.59 -43.36
N ASN A 812 -49.26 81.40 -42.58
CA ASN A 812 -49.76 82.45 -41.70
C ASN A 812 -48.78 82.69 -40.52
N PRO A 813 -48.65 83.93 -40.03
CA PRO A 813 -47.64 84.33 -39.07
C PRO A 813 -48.19 84.43 -37.63
N THR A 814 -47.32 84.39 -36.63
CA THR A 814 -47.64 84.81 -35.25
C THR A 814 -46.40 85.49 -34.65
N PRO A 815 -46.58 86.55 -33.85
CA PRO A 815 -45.79 87.79 -33.90
C PRO A 815 -44.74 87.89 -32.76
N PRO A 816 -43.96 88.99 -32.70
CA PRO A 816 -42.65 89.01 -32.04
C PRO A 816 -42.71 89.57 -30.62
N ASP A 817 -41.67 89.26 -29.83
CA ASP A 817 -40.96 90.29 -29.06
C ASP A 817 -39.54 89.84 -28.69
N HIS A 818 -38.61 90.77 -28.90
CA HIS A 818 -37.27 90.86 -28.32
C HIS A 818 -37.38 91.53 -26.92
N PRO A 819 -36.32 91.78 -26.10
CA PRO A 819 -34.87 91.65 -26.34
C PRO A 819 -34.01 91.09 -25.16
N SER A 820 -32.70 90.97 -25.46
CA SER A 820 -31.53 91.24 -24.60
C SER A 820 -31.18 90.35 -23.40
N GLY A 821 -29.93 89.88 -23.40
CA GLY A 821 -29.20 89.41 -22.21
C GLY A 821 -27.81 88.91 -22.58
N SER A 822 -26.80 89.77 -22.41
CA SER A 822 -25.36 89.50 -22.53
C SER A 822 -24.85 88.64 -21.32
N PRO A 823 -23.57 88.22 -21.26
CA PRO A 823 -23.20 86.82 -21.08
C PRO A 823 -22.44 86.49 -19.78
N ASP A 824 -22.15 85.19 -19.64
CA ASP A 824 -21.05 84.56 -18.86
C ASP A 824 -21.23 84.46 -17.31
N PRO A 825 -20.47 83.61 -16.58
CA PRO A 825 -19.43 82.67 -17.03
C PRO A 825 -19.38 81.28 -16.33
N LYS A 826 -18.54 80.42 -16.93
CA LYS A 826 -17.57 79.47 -16.35
C LYS A 826 -17.98 78.24 -15.51
N ASP A 827 -17.37 77.15 -15.99
CA ASP A 827 -16.65 76.08 -15.29
C ASP A 827 -17.43 75.17 -14.33
N SER A 828 -17.68 73.94 -14.79
CA SER A 828 -17.17 72.68 -14.22
C SER A 828 -17.40 71.53 -15.18
#